data_AF-A0A7X9QAN2-F1
#
_entry.id   AF-A0A7X9QAN2-F1
#
_cell.length_a   1.000
_cell.length_b   1.000
_cell.length_c   1.000
_cell.angle_alpha   90.00
_cell.angle_beta   90.00
_cell.angle_gamma   90.00
#
_symmetry.space_group_name_H-M   'P 1'
#
loop_
_entity.id
_entity.type
_entity.pdbx_description
1 polymer ?
#
loop_
_entity_poly.entity_id
_entity_poly.type
_entity_poly.pdbx_seq_one_letter_code
_entity_poly.pdbx_strand_id
1 'polypeptide(L)'
;TISFAGGLTDGTYVKTAKGFAGEFELTVVIEGGEIVSITVGENNETTGIGSEAIDKLPGEIADADSIGVESVSGATVTSEAIKAAVGDVIVEAGGNLEDYSVAVTKKDEEVVDAADIKFNAGTYEGEAIGTGGPIKVKVTLSEDKIESIEIVDDNESAGIGEQVFAKLPAQIIENKSLAVDSISGATLTSAAVKLAVTNALEQAGADIEALKKVQVPSTVEDGEYDYDVVVAGGGLAGMMAALEASQKGLSVALIEKTGVLGGTSIFASGNLLAATEEQYQKPMYEMWHKRSYAQDKNPIDNDRLNYLIERSPEAMDLLMNTAGVEFNITVEDIGSQTFRAKPNDKAIKNAENMSLPSKTPNKKGAALMMEKLMNAIEKAGVEVYMNTPATELIQTDGVVTGIISKTEKYGTKVFNAKAVVLATGDYAKNDEMTDELAPQASGEITATAIGNTGDGHRMVVDAGGYYYDFQESMSGNFQADPYDLHYVGDPSNNYPFEALLVNWDGERRYKEDGGSHPQKFEFVDETRLNSAWCIMDEAMAQRFNRLEELLAATEAGSDVIKVYKADTIEALAEKAGLPVDTVVASVNRYNELVAQGEDTDFGKAPELLDAIDEGPFYIAHLYDATRGNYGGIATDKQGRVITKEGEAIPGLFAGGIISSGPYIGDFYPGRQAIAVAVHMGFLSGESAADYALAEK
;
A
#
# COMPACT_ATOMS: atom_id res chain seq x y z
N THR A 1 -32.01 23.83 1.29
CA THR A 1 -31.59 25.01 0.49
C THR A 1 -30.92 25.99 1.40
N ILE A 2 -29.60 25.89 1.52
CA ILE A 2 -28.77 26.89 2.21
C ILE A 2 -28.37 27.85 1.09
N SER A 3 -28.80 29.12 1.14
CA SER A 3 -28.37 30.12 0.15
C SER A 3 -27.15 30.86 0.68
N PHE A 4 -25.99 30.61 0.08
CA PHE A 4 -24.75 31.28 0.45
C PHE A 4 -24.70 32.68 -0.18
N ALA A 5 -24.44 33.69 0.64
CA ALA A 5 -24.44 35.09 0.21
C ALA A 5 -23.11 35.45 -0.45
N GLY A 6 -23.01 35.16 -1.75
CA GLY A 6 -21.85 35.42 -2.61
C GLY A 6 -21.45 34.14 -3.33
N GLY A 7 -22.15 33.79 -4.42
CA GLY A 7 -21.90 32.58 -5.19
C GLY A 7 -20.55 32.61 -5.93
N LEU A 8 -20.20 31.47 -6.53
CA LEU A 8 -18.96 31.28 -7.27
C LEU A 8 -18.87 32.22 -8.49
N THR A 9 -17.66 32.51 -8.96
CA THR A 9 -17.48 33.30 -10.18
C THR A 9 -17.86 32.45 -11.39
N ASP A 10 -18.88 32.90 -12.13
CA ASP A 10 -19.32 32.26 -13.38
C ASP A 10 -18.16 32.05 -14.37
N GLY A 11 -18.12 30.88 -14.98
CA GLY A 11 -17.05 30.52 -15.91
C GLY A 11 -17.01 29.03 -16.26
N THR A 12 -16.11 28.70 -17.17
CA THR A 12 -15.74 27.32 -17.48
C THR A 12 -14.30 27.12 -17.06
N TYR A 13 -14.09 26.19 -16.13
CA TYR A 13 -12.81 25.89 -15.52
C TYR A 13 -12.39 24.48 -15.95
N VAL A 14 -11.11 24.31 -16.23
CA VAL A 14 -10.54 23.02 -16.64
C VAL A 14 -9.45 22.66 -15.66
N LYS A 15 -9.53 21.46 -15.09
CA LYS A 15 -8.55 20.89 -14.17
C LYS A 15 -8.16 19.50 -14.62
N THR A 16 -6.96 19.08 -14.23
CA THR A 16 -6.54 17.69 -14.33
C THR A 16 -6.74 17.03 -12.97
N ALA A 17 -7.37 15.87 -12.96
CA ALA A 17 -7.50 15.01 -11.79
C ALA A 17 -6.70 13.73 -12.02
N LYS A 18 -6.05 13.22 -10.98
CA LYS A 18 -5.32 11.94 -11.04
C LYS A 18 -6.17 10.84 -10.39
N GLY A 19 -6.86 10.09 -11.23
CA GLY A 19 -7.63 8.92 -10.82
C GLY A 19 -6.77 7.71 -10.50
N PHE A 20 -7.42 6.55 -10.36
CA PHE A 20 -6.72 5.31 -10.09
C PHE A 20 -5.87 4.85 -11.27
N ALA A 21 -6.36 5.02 -12.50
CA ALA A 21 -5.72 4.50 -13.72
C ALA A 21 -4.94 5.55 -14.51
N GLY A 22 -4.69 6.71 -13.91
CA GLY A 22 -3.96 7.82 -14.51
C GLY A 22 -4.72 9.13 -14.41
N GLU A 23 -4.23 10.12 -15.16
CA GLU A 23 -4.82 11.46 -15.18
C GLU A 23 -5.97 11.55 -16.18
N PHE A 24 -6.94 12.41 -15.87
CA PHE A 24 -8.01 12.80 -16.78
C PHE A 24 -8.35 14.27 -16.60
N GLU A 25 -8.84 14.88 -17.67
CA GLU A 25 -9.30 16.27 -17.65
C GLU A 25 -10.74 16.35 -17.11
N LEU A 26 -11.03 17.37 -16.32
CA LEU A 26 -12.33 17.66 -15.75
C LEU A 26 -12.69 19.11 -16.05
N THR A 27 -13.81 19.32 -16.74
CA THR A 27 -14.38 20.62 -17.04
C THR A 27 -15.55 20.92 -16.10
N VAL A 28 -15.45 22.00 -15.32
CA VAL A 28 -16.52 22.49 -14.44
C VAL A 28 -17.11 23.77 -15.01
N VAL A 29 -18.43 23.81 -15.14
CA VAL A 29 -19.18 24.99 -15.58
C VAL A 29 -19.93 25.56 -14.38
N ILE A 30 -19.69 26.85 -14.12
CA ILE A 30 -20.35 27.63 -13.08
C ILE A 30 -21.20 28.71 -13.76
N GLU A 31 -22.50 28.74 -13.46
CA GLU A 31 -23.41 29.78 -13.94
C GLU A 31 -24.35 30.22 -12.82
N GLY A 32 -24.58 31.53 -12.68
CA GLY A 32 -25.40 32.06 -11.61
C GLY A 32 -24.82 31.86 -10.22
N GLY A 33 -23.52 31.58 -10.12
CA GLY A 33 -22.80 31.30 -8.89
C GLY A 33 -22.91 29.89 -8.31
N GLU A 34 -23.44 28.94 -9.09
CA GLU A 34 -23.61 27.53 -8.72
C GLU A 34 -22.88 26.61 -9.72
N ILE A 35 -22.47 25.42 -9.28
CA ILE A 35 -21.87 24.38 -10.14
C ILE A 35 -22.98 23.74 -10.97
N VAL A 36 -23.03 24.04 -12.27
CA VAL A 36 -24.12 23.59 -13.16
C VAL A 36 -23.80 22.28 -13.85
N SER A 37 -22.54 22.04 -14.20
CA SER A 37 -22.15 20.77 -14.80
C SER A 37 -20.68 20.48 -14.60
N ILE A 38 -20.36 19.21 -14.47
CA ILE A 38 -19.01 18.69 -14.45
C ILE A 38 -18.92 17.64 -15.56
N THR A 39 -17.93 17.76 -16.44
CA THR A 39 -17.67 16.79 -17.52
C THR A 39 -16.27 16.24 -17.37
N VAL A 40 -16.15 14.93 -17.31
CA VAL A 40 -14.85 14.24 -17.34
C VAL A 40 -14.52 13.92 -18.81
N GLY A 41 -13.30 14.22 -19.22
CA GLY A 41 -12.79 13.94 -20.55
C GLY A 41 -12.46 12.45 -20.77
N GLU A 42 -11.69 12.18 -21.83
CA GLU A 42 -11.13 10.85 -22.04
C GLU A 42 -10.29 10.43 -20.83
N ASN A 43 -10.44 9.17 -20.44
CA ASN A 43 -9.83 8.63 -19.23
C ASN A 43 -9.55 7.14 -19.43
N ASN A 44 -8.59 6.63 -18.66
CA ASN A 44 -8.18 5.23 -18.68
C ASN A 44 -8.72 4.45 -17.46
N GLU A 45 -9.73 5.00 -16.78
CA GLU A 45 -10.29 4.38 -15.57
C GLU A 45 -10.83 2.98 -15.83
N THR A 46 -10.72 2.12 -14.83
CA THR A 46 -11.12 0.71 -14.95
C THR A 46 -12.63 0.61 -15.20
N THR A 47 -13.02 0.09 -16.37
CA THR A 47 -14.43 -0.11 -16.75
C THR A 47 -15.20 -0.89 -15.69
N GLY A 48 -16.34 -0.34 -15.24
CA GLY A 48 -17.20 -0.95 -14.22
C GLY A 48 -16.69 -0.82 -12.79
N ILE A 49 -15.54 -0.16 -12.59
CA ILE A 49 -15.00 0.19 -11.27
C ILE A 49 -14.79 1.70 -11.22
N GLY A 50 -13.69 2.22 -11.76
CA GLY A 50 -13.36 3.64 -11.77
C GLY A 50 -14.33 4.49 -12.61
N SER A 51 -14.84 3.91 -13.69
CA SER A 51 -15.83 4.58 -14.56
C SER A 51 -17.13 4.93 -13.84
N GLU A 52 -17.51 4.19 -12.79
CA GLU A 52 -18.71 4.50 -12.01
C GLU A 52 -18.61 5.84 -11.26
N ALA A 53 -17.41 6.22 -10.79
CA ALA A 53 -17.19 7.54 -10.20
C ALA A 53 -17.34 8.63 -11.25
N ILE A 54 -16.81 8.39 -12.45
CA ILE A 54 -16.89 9.31 -13.59
C ILE A 54 -18.34 9.50 -14.04
N ASP A 55 -19.14 8.43 -14.05
CA ASP A 55 -20.51 8.47 -14.55
C ASP A 55 -21.49 9.12 -13.55
N LYS A 56 -21.26 8.97 -12.24
CA LYS A 56 -22.21 9.38 -11.19
C LYS A 56 -21.84 10.67 -10.49
N LEU A 57 -20.60 10.76 -10.01
CA LEU A 57 -20.18 11.79 -9.07
C LEU A 57 -20.27 13.22 -9.64
N PRO A 58 -19.93 13.47 -10.92
CA PRO A 58 -20.14 14.79 -11.55
C PRO A 58 -21.58 15.30 -11.44
N GLY A 59 -22.57 14.42 -11.64
CA GLY A 59 -23.98 14.76 -11.52
C GLY A 59 -24.39 15.02 -10.07
N GLU A 60 -23.94 14.18 -9.14
CA GLU A 60 -24.24 14.33 -7.71
C GLU A 60 -23.68 15.64 -7.15
N ILE A 61 -22.44 16.02 -7.50
CA ILE A 61 -21.83 17.27 -7.07
C ILE A 61 -22.59 18.48 -7.61
N ALA A 62 -22.95 18.47 -8.90
CA ALA A 62 -23.70 19.56 -9.52
C ALA A 62 -25.11 19.68 -8.92
N ASP A 63 -25.81 18.57 -8.70
CA ASP A 63 -27.14 18.55 -8.07
C ASP A 63 -27.11 19.04 -6.62
N ALA A 64 -26.02 18.77 -5.91
CA ALA A 64 -25.81 19.16 -4.53
C ALA A 64 -25.26 20.58 -4.38
N ASP A 65 -24.70 21.16 -5.44
CA ASP A 65 -23.82 22.34 -5.41
C ASP A 65 -22.76 22.22 -4.28
N SER A 66 -22.18 21.02 -4.14
CA SER A 66 -21.32 20.66 -3.00
C SER A 66 -20.45 19.45 -3.33
N ILE A 67 -19.18 19.47 -2.91
CA ILE A 67 -18.28 18.31 -2.96
C ILE A 67 -18.46 17.38 -1.75
N GLY A 68 -19.28 17.77 -0.78
CA GLY A 68 -19.69 16.95 0.39
C GLY A 68 -20.64 15.79 0.05
N VAL A 69 -20.73 15.37 -1.21
CA VAL A 69 -21.44 14.15 -1.62
C VAL A 69 -20.65 12.90 -1.22
N GLU A 70 -21.27 11.74 -1.13
CA GLU A 70 -20.56 10.49 -0.78
C GLU A 70 -19.66 10.03 -1.94
N SER A 71 -18.50 9.44 -1.65
CA SER A 71 -17.65 8.86 -2.69
C SER A 71 -18.27 7.57 -3.24
N VAL A 72 -18.11 7.32 -4.54
CA VAL A 72 -18.67 6.12 -5.17
C VAL A 72 -17.94 4.88 -4.64
N SER A 73 -18.70 4.00 -3.99
CA SER A 73 -18.20 2.77 -3.37
C SER A 73 -17.60 1.84 -4.43
N GLY A 74 -16.30 1.55 -4.33
CA GLY A 74 -15.57 0.80 -5.37
C GLY A 74 -14.63 1.67 -6.22
N ALA A 75 -14.85 2.99 -6.23
CA ALA A 75 -14.13 3.95 -7.08
C ALA A 75 -13.60 5.13 -6.25
N THR A 76 -13.16 4.87 -5.01
CA THR A 76 -12.83 5.90 -4.03
C THR A 76 -11.69 6.80 -4.49
N VAL A 77 -10.61 6.25 -5.03
CA VAL A 77 -9.46 7.05 -5.52
C VAL A 77 -9.91 8.05 -6.59
N THR A 78 -10.65 7.56 -7.58
CA THR A 78 -11.23 8.36 -8.66
C THR A 78 -12.25 9.37 -8.13
N SER A 79 -13.05 8.99 -7.13
CA SER A 79 -14.03 9.87 -6.49
C SER A 79 -13.36 11.04 -5.76
N GLU A 80 -12.34 10.75 -4.94
CA GLU A 80 -11.60 11.79 -4.23
C GLU A 80 -10.82 12.68 -5.22
N ALA A 81 -10.29 12.13 -6.31
CA ALA A 81 -9.63 12.90 -7.35
C ALA A 81 -10.59 13.90 -8.03
N ILE A 82 -11.82 13.47 -8.34
CA ILE A 82 -12.87 14.36 -8.87
C ILE A 82 -13.21 15.45 -7.85
N LYS A 83 -13.45 15.08 -6.59
CA LYS A 83 -13.79 16.03 -5.52
C LYS A 83 -12.69 17.04 -5.27
N ALA A 84 -11.43 16.61 -5.23
CA ALA A 84 -10.28 17.48 -5.08
C ALA A 84 -10.19 18.48 -6.25
N ALA A 85 -10.29 18.00 -7.49
CA ALA A 85 -10.26 18.88 -8.67
C ALA A 85 -11.42 19.88 -8.70
N VAL A 86 -12.63 19.49 -8.28
CA VAL A 86 -13.76 20.43 -8.16
C VAL A 86 -13.54 21.39 -6.98
N GLY A 87 -12.96 20.93 -5.87
CA GLY A 87 -12.56 21.77 -4.75
C GLY A 87 -11.58 22.87 -5.16
N ASP A 88 -10.60 22.54 -5.99
CA ASP A 88 -9.67 23.52 -6.56
C ASP A 88 -10.40 24.55 -7.43
N VAL A 89 -11.39 24.12 -8.22
CA VAL A 89 -12.24 25.05 -8.99
C VAL A 89 -13.07 25.96 -8.07
N ILE A 90 -13.65 25.43 -6.99
CA ILE A 90 -14.40 26.23 -6.01
C ILE A 90 -13.52 27.35 -5.45
N VAL A 91 -12.28 27.03 -5.05
CA VAL A 91 -11.32 28.02 -4.54
C VAL A 91 -10.94 29.02 -5.62
N GLU A 92 -10.66 28.56 -6.85
CA GLU A 92 -10.32 29.43 -7.99
C GLU A 92 -11.45 30.39 -8.37
N ALA A 93 -12.70 29.92 -8.29
CA ALA A 93 -13.90 30.72 -8.55
C ALA A 93 -14.25 31.68 -7.39
N GLY A 94 -13.45 31.72 -6.33
CA GLY A 94 -13.61 32.63 -5.19
C GLY A 94 -14.50 32.10 -4.06
N GLY A 95 -14.84 30.81 -4.08
CA GLY A 95 -15.56 30.12 -3.02
C GLY A 95 -14.68 29.71 -1.84
N ASN A 96 -15.30 29.50 -0.68
CA ASN A 96 -14.66 28.95 0.50
C ASN A 96 -14.93 27.44 0.56
N LEU A 97 -13.87 26.64 0.55
CA LEU A 97 -13.97 25.17 0.44
C LEU A 97 -14.81 24.55 1.58
N GLU A 98 -14.74 25.10 2.80
CA GLU A 98 -15.52 24.59 3.95
C GLU A 98 -17.03 24.67 3.71
N ASP A 99 -17.50 25.73 3.03
CA ASP A 99 -18.91 25.95 2.75
C ASP A 99 -19.46 24.93 1.73
N TYR A 100 -18.59 24.43 0.85
CA TYR A 100 -18.92 23.44 -0.19
C TYR A 100 -18.53 22.01 0.17
N SER A 101 -17.97 21.78 1.36
CA SER A 101 -17.57 20.44 1.84
C SER A 101 -18.56 19.84 2.84
N VAL A 102 -19.65 20.55 3.16
CA VAL A 102 -20.65 20.08 4.11
C VAL A 102 -21.39 18.88 3.52
N ALA A 103 -21.43 17.78 4.29
CA ALA A 103 -22.11 16.55 3.90
C ALA A 103 -23.55 16.83 3.47
N VAL A 104 -23.89 16.47 2.24
CA VAL A 104 -25.25 16.63 1.71
C VAL A 104 -26.03 15.35 1.97
N THR A 105 -27.09 15.45 2.77
CA THR A 105 -28.03 14.33 2.96
C THR A 105 -28.68 13.99 1.63
N LYS A 106 -28.51 12.75 1.15
CA LYS A 106 -29.20 12.22 -0.04
C LYS A 106 -30.67 12.61 -0.01
N LYS A 107 -31.22 13.06 -1.15
CA LYS A 107 -32.69 13.06 -1.36
C LYS A 107 -33.18 11.65 -1.08
N ASP A 108 -34.32 11.51 -0.40
CA ASP A 108 -34.96 10.23 -0.13
C ASP A 108 -35.10 9.42 -1.43
N GLU A 109 -34.16 8.51 -1.68
CA GLU A 109 -34.27 7.54 -2.75
C GLU A 109 -35.39 6.56 -2.39
N GLU A 110 -36.09 6.06 -3.39
CA GLU A 110 -37.14 5.07 -3.21
C GLU A 110 -36.53 3.78 -2.63
N VAL A 111 -36.62 3.61 -1.31
CA VAL A 111 -36.09 2.46 -0.58
C VAL A 111 -36.90 1.22 -0.95
N VAL A 112 -36.21 0.15 -1.35
CA VAL A 112 -36.85 -1.13 -1.66
C VAL A 112 -36.75 -2.07 -0.45
N ASP A 113 -37.87 -2.69 -0.07
CA ASP A 113 -37.85 -3.75 0.93
C ASP A 113 -37.22 -5.02 0.33
N ALA A 114 -36.17 -5.52 0.98
CA ALA A 114 -35.49 -6.77 0.61
C ALA A 114 -36.46 -7.95 0.44
N ALA A 115 -37.56 -7.98 1.20
CA ALA A 115 -38.56 -9.05 1.14
C ALA A 115 -39.28 -9.15 -0.20
N ASP A 116 -39.39 -8.04 -0.94
CA ASP A 116 -40.13 -7.96 -2.19
C ASP A 116 -39.34 -8.44 -3.41
N ILE A 117 -38.01 -8.58 -3.26
CA ILE A 117 -37.13 -9.04 -4.33
C ILE A 117 -37.25 -10.57 -4.50
N LYS A 118 -37.44 -11.03 -5.73
CA LYS A 118 -37.55 -12.46 -6.07
C LYS A 118 -36.44 -12.88 -7.04
N PHE A 119 -36.08 -14.15 -7.00
CA PHE A 119 -35.09 -14.75 -7.89
C PHE A 119 -35.65 -15.97 -8.60
N ASN A 120 -35.10 -16.30 -9.77
CA ASN A 120 -35.25 -17.65 -10.28
C ASN A 120 -34.34 -18.57 -9.45
N ALA A 121 -34.95 -19.54 -8.76
CA ALA A 121 -34.21 -20.48 -7.94
C ALA A 121 -33.23 -21.30 -8.79
N GLY A 122 -32.02 -21.49 -8.30
CA GLY A 122 -30.97 -22.16 -9.05
C GLY A 122 -29.58 -21.80 -8.56
N THR A 123 -28.58 -22.22 -9.34
CA THR A 123 -27.18 -21.92 -9.12
C THR A 123 -26.64 -21.24 -10.36
N TYR A 124 -26.02 -20.08 -10.17
CA TYR A 124 -25.53 -19.21 -11.23
C TYR A 124 -24.06 -18.89 -11.00
N GLU A 125 -23.31 -18.76 -12.08
CA GLU A 125 -21.89 -18.41 -12.03
C GLU A 125 -21.70 -16.98 -12.56
N GLY A 126 -20.84 -16.22 -11.90
CA GLY A 126 -20.49 -14.87 -12.33
C GLY A 126 -18.99 -14.66 -12.26
N GLU A 127 -18.49 -13.78 -13.10
CA GLU A 127 -17.06 -13.48 -13.19
C GLU A 127 -16.85 -11.98 -13.37
N ALA A 128 -15.82 -11.44 -12.73
CA ALA A 128 -15.39 -10.05 -12.90
C ALA A 128 -13.88 -9.95 -12.70
N ILE A 129 -13.25 -8.92 -13.27
CA ILE A 129 -11.81 -8.68 -13.12
C ILE A 129 -11.55 -7.96 -11.79
N GLY A 130 -10.81 -8.61 -10.90
CA GLY A 130 -10.25 -8.03 -9.68
C GLY A 130 -8.81 -7.56 -9.87
N THR A 131 -8.19 -7.12 -8.78
CA THR A 131 -6.79 -6.64 -8.79
C THR A 131 -5.87 -7.72 -9.35
N GLY A 132 -6.04 -8.96 -8.87
CA GLY A 132 -5.25 -10.13 -9.24
C GLY A 132 -5.56 -10.76 -10.59
N GLY A 133 -6.57 -10.28 -11.29
CA GLY A 133 -7.20 -10.96 -12.42
C GLY A 133 -8.62 -11.44 -12.09
N PRO A 134 -9.19 -12.38 -12.86
CA PRO A 134 -10.60 -12.73 -12.73
C PRO A 134 -10.94 -13.37 -11.38
N ILE A 135 -12.05 -12.93 -10.79
CA ILE A 135 -12.73 -13.53 -9.63
C ILE A 135 -13.99 -14.19 -10.15
N LYS A 136 -14.14 -15.48 -9.86
CA LYS A 136 -15.31 -16.30 -10.20
C LYS A 136 -16.10 -16.62 -8.96
N VAL A 137 -17.40 -16.40 -9.02
CA VAL A 137 -18.34 -16.68 -7.94
C VAL A 137 -19.41 -17.65 -8.41
N LYS A 138 -19.92 -18.42 -7.45
CA LYS A 138 -21.07 -19.28 -7.61
C LYS A 138 -22.12 -18.87 -6.60
N VAL A 139 -23.29 -18.45 -7.09
CA VAL A 139 -24.40 -17.94 -6.28
C VAL A 139 -25.54 -18.95 -6.31
N THR A 140 -25.96 -19.42 -5.13
CA THR A 140 -27.11 -20.32 -4.98
C THR A 140 -28.30 -19.54 -4.44
N LEU A 141 -29.45 -19.66 -5.11
CA LEU A 141 -30.65 -18.87 -4.86
C LEU A 141 -31.86 -19.79 -4.63
N SER A 142 -32.69 -19.44 -3.66
CA SER A 142 -34.11 -19.81 -3.62
C SER A 142 -34.95 -18.73 -4.30
N GLU A 143 -36.28 -18.88 -4.33
CA GLU A 143 -37.17 -17.85 -4.87
C GLU A 143 -37.07 -16.50 -4.13
N ASP A 144 -36.72 -16.53 -2.85
CA ASP A 144 -36.79 -15.39 -1.93
C ASP A 144 -35.48 -15.08 -1.21
N LYS A 145 -34.42 -15.88 -1.39
CA LYS A 145 -33.19 -15.78 -0.61
C LYS A 145 -31.94 -16.04 -1.46
N ILE A 146 -30.88 -15.32 -1.12
CA ILE A 146 -29.51 -15.67 -1.51
C ILE A 146 -28.99 -16.69 -0.49
N GLU A 147 -28.90 -17.95 -0.87
CA GLU A 147 -28.56 -19.05 0.05
C GLU A 147 -27.06 -19.14 0.29
N SER A 148 -26.26 -19.01 -0.77
CA SER A 148 -24.80 -18.96 -0.67
C SER A 148 -24.20 -18.12 -1.79
N ILE A 149 -23.04 -17.54 -1.49
CA ILE A 149 -22.13 -16.93 -2.45
C ILE A 149 -20.77 -17.56 -2.17
N GLU A 150 -20.25 -18.33 -3.11
CA GLU A 150 -19.00 -19.06 -3.00
C GLU A 150 -17.99 -18.47 -3.99
N ILE A 151 -16.80 -18.09 -3.52
CA ILE A 151 -15.69 -17.75 -4.42
C ILE A 151 -15.07 -19.08 -4.88
N VAL A 152 -15.16 -19.38 -6.18
CA VAL A 152 -14.74 -20.68 -6.72
C VAL A 152 -13.37 -20.64 -7.39
N ASP A 153 -12.95 -19.47 -7.86
CA ASP A 153 -11.62 -19.23 -8.41
C ASP A 153 -11.28 -17.74 -8.32
N ASP A 154 -10.03 -17.41 -8.00
CA ASP A 154 -9.52 -16.04 -7.99
C ASP A 154 -7.98 -16.04 -7.97
N ASN A 155 -7.38 -14.89 -8.31
CA ASN A 155 -5.94 -14.66 -8.19
C ASN A 155 -5.63 -13.40 -7.35
N GLU A 156 -6.54 -13.02 -6.45
CA GLU A 156 -6.36 -11.85 -5.57
C GLU A 156 -5.15 -12.00 -4.64
N SER A 157 -4.76 -10.88 -4.04
CA SER A 157 -3.65 -10.79 -3.09
C SER A 157 -3.88 -11.70 -1.87
N ALA A 158 -2.98 -12.66 -1.68
CA ALA A 158 -3.01 -13.57 -0.53
C ALA A 158 -3.03 -12.81 0.81
N GLY A 159 -3.95 -13.22 1.68
CA GLY A 159 -4.22 -12.63 2.98
C GLY A 159 -5.21 -11.44 2.96
N ILE A 160 -5.41 -10.77 1.81
CA ILE A 160 -6.38 -9.68 1.66
C ILE A 160 -7.68 -10.21 1.05
N GLY A 161 -7.58 -10.96 -0.06
CA GLY A 161 -8.73 -11.53 -0.75
C GLY A 161 -9.59 -12.36 0.20
N GLU A 162 -8.96 -13.21 1.01
CA GLU A 162 -9.62 -14.06 2.00
C GLU A 162 -10.42 -13.24 3.04
N GLN A 163 -9.92 -12.08 3.47
CA GLN A 163 -10.65 -11.19 4.38
C GLN A 163 -11.88 -10.57 3.70
N VAL A 164 -11.78 -10.21 2.42
CA VAL A 164 -12.93 -9.71 1.64
C VAL A 164 -13.94 -10.83 1.42
N PHE A 165 -13.48 -12.02 1.04
CA PHE A 165 -14.32 -13.18 0.72
C PHE A 165 -15.06 -13.71 1.96
N ALA A 166 -14.52 -13.52 3.15
CA ALA A 166 -15.20 -13.84 4.40
C ALA A 166 -16.29 -12.83 4.78
N LYS A 167 -16.07 -11.53 4.52
CA LYS A 167 -16.93 -10.44 5.02
C LYS A 167 -18.01 -10.04 4.02
N LEU A 168 -17.62 -9.74 2.78
CA LEU A 168 -18.49 -9.08 1.81
C LEU A 168 -19.63 -10.00 1.30
N PRO A 169 -19.38 -11.26 0.90
CA PRO A 169 -20.46 -12.21 0.61
C PRO A 169 -21.46 -12.38 1.75
N ALA A 170 -20.98 -12.43 3.00
CA ALA A 170 -21.84 -12.54 4.18
C ALA A 170 -22.76 -11.32 4.33
N GLN A 171 -22.22 -10.11 4.13
CA GLN A 171 -23.01 -8.88 4.17
C GLN A 171 -24.07 -8.83 3.05
N ILE A 172 -23.73 -9.26 1.83
CA ILE A 172 -24.69 -9.34 0.72
C ILE A 172 -25.84 -10.31 1.06
N ILE A 173 -25.52 -11.46 1.63
CA ILE A 173 -26.51 -12.48 2.02
C ILE A 173 -27.39 -11.97 3.16
N GLU A 174 -26.78 -11.43 4.21
CA GLU A 174 -27.48 -10.95 5.41
C GLU A 174 -28.47 -9.82 5.08
N ASN A 175 -28.04 -8.86 4.25
CA ASN A 175 -28.84 -7.69 3.89
C ASN A 175 -29.68 -7.90 2.64
N LYS A 176 -29.46 -9.01 1.90
CA LYS A 176 -30.02 -9.25 0.57
C LYS A 176 -29.90 -8.00 -0.32
N SER A 177 -28.71 -7.41 -0.32
CA SER A 177 -28.44 -6.10 -0.90
C SER A 177 -27.10 -6.06 -1.59
N LEU A 178 -27.05 -5.41 -2.76
CA LEU A 178 -25.81 -5.03 -3.44
C LEU A 178 -25.31 -3.64 -3.01
N ALA A 179 -26.08 -2.92 -2.19
CA ALA A 179 -25.73 -1.61 -1.64
C ALA A 179 -24.73 -1.69 -0.47
N VAL A 180 -24.20 -2.88 -0.17
CA VAL A 180 -23.21 -3.06 0.88
C VAL A 180 -21.90 -2.34 0.54
N ASP A 181 -21.30 -1.77 1.58
CA ASP A 181 -20.05 -1.04 1.46
C ASP A 181 -18.91 -1.93 0.97
N SER A 182 -18.04 -1.37 0.14
CA SER A 182 -16.73 -1.98 -0.14
C SER A 182 -15.89 -2.03 1.14
N ILE A 183 -15.09 -3.08 1.29
CA ILE A 183 -14.16 -3.20 2.42
C ILE A 183 -13.01 -2.21 2.19
N SER A 184 -12.89 -1.21 3.08
CA SER A 184 -11.82 -0.21 3.00
C SER A 184 -10.45 -0.88 3.06
N GLY A 185 -9.48 -0.41 2.28
CA GLY A 185 -8.18 -1.08 2.09
C GLY A 185 -8.19 -2.21 1.05
N ALA A 186 -9.36 -2.68 0.60
CA ALA A 186 -9.51 -3.72 -0.41
C ALA A 186 -10.66 -3.38 -1.40
N THR A 187 -10.74 -2.11 -1.79
CA THR A 187 -11.85 -1.53 -2.56
C THR A 187 -12.03 -2.19 -3.93
N LEU A 188 -10.94 -2.43 -4.67
CA LEU A 188 -10.98 -3.04 -6.01
C LEU A 188 -11.45 -4.49 -5.96
N THR A 189 -10.88 -5.28 -5.04
CA THR A 189 -11.32 -6.65 -4.76
C THR A 189 -12.80 -6.69 -4.39
N SER A 190 -13.25 -5.75 -3.55
CA SER A 190 -14.66 -5.64 -3.15
C SER A 190 -15.58 -5.31 -4.33
N ALA A 191 -15.17 -4.38 -5.19
CA ALA A 191 -15.91 -4.02 -6.40
C ALA A 191 -16.03 -5.21 -7.35
N ALA A 192 -14.93 -5.94 -7.57
CA ALA A 192 -14.92 -7.13 -8.42
C ALA A 192 -15.81 -8.25 -7.87
N VAL A 193 -15.78 -8.52 -6.56
CA VAL A 193 -16.71 -9.49 -5.93
C VAL A 193 -18.17 -9.04 -6.12
N LYS A 194 -18.50 -7.77 -5.88
CA LYS A 194 -19.85 -7.24 -6.10
C LYS A 194 -20.29 -7.37 -7.56
N LEU A 195 -19.41 -7.07 -8.51
CA LEU A 195 -19.69 -7.20 -9.93
C LEU A 195 -19.87 -8.66 -10.36
N ALA A 196 -19.02 -9.57 -9.88
CA ALA A 196 -19.15 -11.00 -10.16
C ALA A 196 -20.49 -11.55 -9.61
N VAL A 197 -20.88 -11.14 -8.39
CA VAL A 197 -22.19 -11.50 -7.82
C VAL A 197 -23.33 -10.89 -8.64
N THR A 198 -23.20 -9.63 -9.07
CA THR A 198 -24.19 -8.95 -9.93
C THR A 198 -24.38 -9.74 -11.23
N ASN A 199 -23.30 -10.12 -11.92
CA ASN A 199 -23.34 -10.91 -13.15
C ASN A 199 -24.05 -12.27 -12.97
N ALA A 200 -23.92 -12.90 -11.79
CA ALA A 200 -24.64 -14.13 -11.48
C ALA A 200 -26.15 -13.88 -11.19
N LEU A 201 -26.47 -12.80 -10.46
CA LEU A 201 -27.85 -12.43 -10.13
C LEU A 201 -28.65 -11.97 -11.36
N GLU A 202 -28.01 -11.31 -12.33
CA GLU A 202 -28.62 -10.94 -13.61
C GLU A 202 -29.08 -12.18 -14.39
N GLN A 203 -28.26 -13.23 -14.43
CA GLN A 203 -28.62 -14.51 -15.05
C GLN A 203 -29.80 -15.19 -14.34
N ALA A 204 -29.96 -14.93 -13.04
CA ALA A 204 -31.10 -15.39 -12.25
C ALA A 204 -32.37 -14.54 -12.44
N GLY A 205 -32.34 -13.51 -13.28
CA GLY A 205 -33.46 -12.59 -13.50
C GLY A 205 -33.77 -11.71 -12.29
N ALA A 206 -32.78 -11.44 -11.43
CA ALA A 206 -32.93 -10.53 -10.31
C ALA A 206 -33.09 -9.08 -10.80
N ASP A 207 -33.84 -8.28 -10.05
CA ASP A 207 -33.88 -6.82 -10.24
C ASP A 207 -32.65 -6.19 -9.56
N ILE A 208 -31.60 -5.95 -10.34
CA ILE A 208 -30.32 -5.41 -9.86
C ILE A 208 -30.47 -4.00 -9.32
N GLU A 209 -31.30 -3.17 -9.96
CA GLU A 209 -31.51 -1.79 -9.53
C GLU A 209 -32.27 -1.73 -8.21
N ALA A 210 -33.23 -2.65 -8.00
CA ALA A 210 -33.85 -2.82 -6.69
C ALA A 210 -32.84 -3.28 -5.63
N LEU A 211 -31.98 -4.26 -5.93
CA LEU A 211 -30.95 -4.77 -5.00
C LEU A 211 -29.93 -3.71 -4.58
N LYS A 212 -29.63 -2.72 -5.44
CA LYS A 212 -28.76 -1.58 -5.13
C LYS A 212 -29.44 -0.50 -4.26
N LYS A 213 -30.77 -0.58 -4.08
CA LYS A 213 -31.58 0.36 -3.29
C LYS A 213 -32.13 -0.24 -2.00
N VAL A 214 -31.80 -1.49 -1.71
CA VAL A 214 -32.13 -2.12 -0.43
C VAL A 214 -31.34 -1.43 0.67
N GLN A 215 -32.05 -0.89 1.66
CA GLN A 215 -31.44 -0.22 2.79
C GLN A 215 -30.58 -1.19 3.61
N VAL A 216 -29.29 -0.86 3.73
CA VAL A 216 -28.35 -1.55 4.63
C VAL A 216 -28.32 -0.76 5.94
N PRO A 217 -28.39 -1.40 7.12
CA PRO A 217 -28.28 -0.72 8.39
C PRO A 217 -27.00 0.11 8.50
N SER A 218 -27.11 1.34 9.03
CA SER A 218 -25.96 2.20 9.27
C SER A 218 -25.01 1.58 10.29
N THR A 219 -23.71 1.81 10.09
CA THR A 219 -22.63 1.37 10.98
C THR A 219 -22.10 2.50 11.88
N VAL A 220 -22.78 3.65 11.90
CA VAL A 220 -22.43 4.76 12.80
C VAL A 220 -22.68 4.33 14.25
N GLU A 221 -21.60 4.21 15.01
CA GLU A 221 -21.65 3.82 16.41
C GLU A 221 -20.71 4.71 17.22
N ASP A 222 -21.30 5.56 18.05
CA ASP A 222 -20.58 6.29 19.08
C ASP A 222 -20.37 5.38 20.29
N GLY A 223 -19.19 5.46 20.91
CA GLY A 223 -18.87 4.62 22.05
C GLY A 223 -17.69 5.12 22.88
N GLU A 224 -17.67 4.72 24.14
CA GLU A 224 -16.55 4.92 25.05
C GLU A 224 -16.13 3.55 25.61
N TYR A 225 -14.84 3.27 25.56
CA TYR A 225 -14.27 1.95 25.86
C TYR A 225 -13.02 2.11 26.73
N ASP A 226 -12.89 1.27 27.75
CA ASP A 226 -11.75 1.28 28.68
C ASP A 226 -10.88 0.03 28.49
N TYR A 227 -9.59 0.24 28.25
CA TYR A 227 -8.60 -0.84 28.13
C TYR A 227 -7.36 -0.54 28.98
N ASP A 228 -6.59 -1.58 29.33
CA ASP A 228 -5.27 -1.36 29.94
C ASP A 228 -4.30 -0.82 28.85
N VAL A 229 -4.35 -1.35 27.62
CA VAL A 229 -3.52 -0.94 26.48
C VAL A 229 -4.37 -0.78 25.21
N VAL A 230 -4.12 0.29 24.44
CA VAL A 230 -4.67 0.44 23.08
C VAL A 230 -3.55 0.47 22.06
N VAL A 231 -3.67 -0.32 21.00
CA VAL A 231 -2.70 -0.38 19.89
C VAL A 231 -3.37 0.17 18.63
N ALA A 232 -2.76 1.18 18.02
CA ALA A 232 -3.21 1.76 16.75
C ALA A 232 -2.41 1.21 15.57
N GLY A 233 -3.09 0.54 14.65
CA GLY A 233 -2.53 -0.07 13.43
C GLY A 233 -2.48 -1.59 13.49
N GLY A 234 -3.24 -2.25 12.62
CA GLY A 234 -3.35 -3.70 12.50
C GLY A 234 -2.30 -4.35 11.61
N GLY A 235 -1.11 -3.76 11.51
CA GLY A 235 0.05 -4.32 10.81
C GLY A 235 0.82 -5.32 11.66
N LEU A 236 1.97 -5.79 11.15
CA LEU A 236 2.81 -6.78 11.85
C LEU A 236 3.25 -6.28 13.23
N ALA A 237 3.72 -5.04 13.33
CA ALA A 237 4.18 -4.47 14.59
C ALA A 237 3.04 -4.33 15.62
N GLY A 238 1.85 -3.91 15.19
CA GLY A 238 0.71 -3.73 16.08
C GLY A 238 0.16 -5.05 16.60
N MET A 239 0.08 -6.09 15.74
CA MET A 239 -0.33 -7.41 16.19
C MET A 239 0.70 -8.05 17.14
N MET A 240 2.00 -7.83 16.91
CA MET A 240 3.04 -8.25 17.86
C MET A 240 2.90 -7.52 19.21
N ALA A 241 2.67 -6.20 19.20
CA ALA A 241 2.49 -5.41 20.41
C ALA A 241 1.24 -5.83 21.20
N ALA A 242 0.12 -6.01 20.50
CA ALA A 242 -1.13 -6.45 21.11
C ALA A 242 -1.04 -7.86 21.70
N LEU A 243 -0.40 -8.79 20.97
CA LEU A 243 -0.17 -10.14 21.45
C LEU A 243 0.72 -10.13 22.69
N GLU A 244 1.83 -9.41 22.69
CA GLU A 244 2.73 -9.30 23.85
C GLU A 244 2.00 -8.73 25.09
N ALA A 245 1.29 -7.61 24.93
CA ALA A 245 0.53 -7.01 26.03
C ALA A 245 -0.55 -7.97 26.58
N SER A 246 -1.23 -8.71 25.70
CA SER A 246 -2.22 -9.72 26.12
C SER A 246 -1.60 -10.88 26.90
N GLN A 247 -0.38 -11.32 26.57
CA GLN A 247 0.32 -12.38 27.31
C GLN A 247 0.62 -11.99 28.76
N LYS A 248 0.68 -10.69 29.06
CA LYS A 248 0.81 -10.15 30.42
C LYS A 248 -0.53 -10.01 31.17
N GLY A 249 -1.65 -10.47 30.57
CA GLY A 249 -2.97 -10.52 31.21
C GLY A 249 -3.70 -9.17 31.25
N LEU A 250 -3.34 -8.24 30.37
CA LEU A 250 -3.97 -6.93 30.22
C LEU A 250 -5.13 -6.98 29.23
N SER A 251 -6.14 -6.13 29.40
CA SER A 251 -7.15 -5.91 28.37
C SER A 251 -6.56 -5.05 27.25
N VAL A 252 -6.71 -5.49 26.00
CA VAL A 252 -6.10 -4.84 24.84
C VAL A 252 -7.13 -4.61 23.75
N ALA A 253 -7.20 -3.37 23.27
CA ALA A 253 -7.84 -3.06 22.00
C ALA A 253 -6.80 -2.83 20.91
N LEU A 254 -7.06 -3.36 19.72
CA LEU A 254 -6.33 -3.05 18.50
C LEU A 254 -7.29 -2.34 17.54
N ILE A 255 -6.98 -1.09 17.19
CA ILE A 255 -7.78 -0.29 16.27
C ILE A 255 -7.07 -0.22 14.90
N GLU A 256 -7.80 -0.49 13.84
CA GLU A 256 -7.33 -0.49 12.46
C GLU A 256 -8.26 0.39 11.62
N LYS A 257 -7.68 1.33 10.88
CA LYS A 257 -8.47 2.31 10.13
C LYS A 257 -9.14 1.74 8.90
N THR A 258 -8.61 0.66 8.36
CA THR A 258 -9.15 -0.03 7.19
C THR A 258 -10.04 -1.20 7.60
N GLY A 259 -10.69 -1.83 6.61
CA GLY A 259 -11.57 -2.98 6.77
C GLY A 259 -10.81 -4.31 6.75
N VAL A 260 -9.50 -4.29 6.51
CA VAL A 260 -8.60 -5.46 6.48
C VAL A 260 -7.39 -5.26 7.39
N LEU A 261 -6.96 -6.33 8.07
CA LEU A 261 -5.72 -6.31 8.84
C LEU A 261 -4.54 -6.56 7.91
N GLY A 262 -3.36 -6.10 8.33
CA GLY A 262 -2.08 -6.48 7.78
C GLY A 262 -1.23 -5.32 7.26
N GLY A 263 -1.85 -4.21 6.87
CA GLY A 263 -1.17 -3.04 6.30
C GLY A 263 -0.17 -3.43 5.20
N THR A 264 0.93 -2.70 5.07
CA THR A 264 1.97 -3.02 4.07
C THR A 264 2.66 -4.36 4.33
N SER A 265 2.65 -4.85 5.57
CA SER A 265 3.35 -6.09 5.93
C SER A 265 2.81 -7.31 5.20
N ILE A 266 1.51 -7.35 4.86
CA ILE A 266 0.89 -8.50 4.19
C ILE A 266 1.42 -8.74 2.77
N PHE A 267 1.91 -7.69 2.11
CA PHE A 267 2.49 -7.76 0.75
C PHE A 267 3.95 -8.22 0.73
N ALA A 268 4.59 -8.30 1.90
CA ALA A 268 6.02 -8.57 2.00
C ALA A 268 6.36 -10.01 1.61
N SER A 269 7.63 -10.24 1.28
CA SER A 269 8.15 -11.61 1.10
C SER A 269 8.08 -12.47 2.38
N GLY A 270 8.00 -11.84 3.55
CA GLY A 270 8.03 -12.51 4.86
C GLY A 270 9.44 -12.90 5.32
N ASN A 271 10.48 -12.28 4.75
CA ASN A 271 11.87 -12.54 5.09
C ASN A 271 12.38 -11.58 6.18
N LEU A 272 13.10 -12.09 7.18
CA LEU A 272 13.71 -11.29 8.24
C LEU A 272 15.05 -11.86 8.72
N LEU A 273 15.87 -10.97 9.27
CA LEU A 273 16.99 -11.33 10.13
C LEU A 273 16.49 -11.43 11.57
N ALA A 274 16.87 -12.48 12.27
CA ALA A 274 16.56 -12.67 13.68
C ALA A 274 17.57 -13.63 14.32
N ALA A 275 17.58 -13.69 15.64
CA ALA A 275 18.33 -14.65 16.43
C ALA A 275 17.37 -15.33 17.40
N THR A 276 17.21 -16.66 17.28
CA THR A 276 16.39 -17.42 18.24
C THR A 276 17.13 -17.78 19.52
N GLU A 277 18.45 -17.62 19.53
CA GLU A 277 19.33 -17.99 20.65
C GLU A 277 20.54 -17.05 20.69
N GLU A 278 21.18 -16.93 21.86
CA GLU A 278 22.35 -16.06 22.11
C GLU A 278 23.47 -16.28 21.09
N GLN A 279 23.75 -17.52 20.70
CA GLN A 279 24.81 -17.85 19.74
C GLN A 279 24.61 -17.21 18.34
N TYR A 280 23.38 -16.83 17.99
CA TYR A 280 23.07 -16.20 16.70
C TYR A 280 23.00 -14.67 16.76
N GLN A 281 23.03 -14.07 17.95
CA GLN A 281 22.93 -12.62 18.14
C GLN A 281 24.10 -11.85 17.51
N LYS A 282 25.33 -12.27 17.81
CA LYS A 282 26.52 -11.65 17.20
C LYS A 282 26.54 -11.81 15.66
N PRO A 283 26.28 -13.00 15.09
CA PRO A 283 26.11 -13.14 13.65
C PRO A 283 25.02 -12.25 13.05
N MET A 284 23.87 -12.10 13.72
CA MET A 284 22.80 -11.18 13.29
C MET A 284 23.30 -9.73 13.25
N TYR A 285 24.02 -9.27 14.27
CA TYR A 285 24.62 -7.92 14.30
C TYR A 285 25.57 -7.70 13.12
N GLU A 286 26.50 -8.63 12.90
CA GLU A 286 27.48 -8.55 11.81
C GLU A 286 26.78 -8.54 10.45
N MET A 287 25.74 -9.35 10.26
CA MET A 287 24.94 -9.36 9.04
C MET A 287 24.16 -8.06 8.86
N TRP A 288 23.60 -7.50 9.93
CA TRP A 288 22.86 -6.25 9.89
C TRP A 288 23.74 -5.12 9.32
N HIS A 289 24.96 -4.97 9.85
CA HIS A 289 25.93 -4.00 9.33
C HIS A 289 26.44 -4.35 7.92
N LYS A 290 26.69 -5.62 7.61
CA LYS A 290 27.11 -6.05 6.27
C LYS A 290 26.10 -5.67 5.20
N ARG A 291 24.80 -5.71 5.53
CA ARG A 291 23.70 -5.33 4.63
C ARG A 291 23.52 -3.81 4.56
N SER A 292 23.64 -3.12 5.69
CA SER A 292 23.54 -1.66 5.78
C SER A 292 24.91 -1.01 5.67
N TYR A 293 25.59 -1.20 4.53
CA TYR A 293 26.97 -0.75 4.36
C TYR A 293 27.13 0.77 4.21
N ALA A 294 26.09 1.48 3.74
CA ALA A 294 26.06 2.94 3.65
C ALA A 294 25.34 3.52 4.87
N GLN A 295 26.03 4.39 5.61
CA GLN A 295 25.63 4.92 6.93
C GLN A 295 26.13 6.37 7.14
N ASP A 296 26.46 7.08 6.06
CA ASP A 296 27.04 8.42 6.13
C ASP A 296 25.98 9.48 6.46
N LYS A 297 24.73 9.27 6.02
CA LYS A 297 23.59 10.17 6.28
C LYS A 297 22.79 9.77 7.50
N ASN A 298 22.63 8.46 7.73
CA ASN A 298 21.88 7.86 8.82
C ASN A 298 22.67 6.72 9.46
N PRO A 299 23.59 7.03 10.39
CA PRO A 299 24.33 6.00 11.10
C PRO A 299 23.40 5.18 12.00
N ILE A 300 23.57 3.86 11.98
CA ILE A 300 22.80 2.96 12.85
C ILE A 300 23.15 3.24 14.32
N ASP A 301 22.12 3.37 15.15
CA ASP A 301 22.29 3.45 16.60
C ASP A 301 22.57 2.06 17.17
N ASN A 302 23.84 1.82 17.48
CA ASN A 302 24.29 0.51 17.96
C ASN A 302 23.77 0.15 19.36
N ASP A 303 23.43 1.11 20.23
CA ASP A 303 22.83 0.76 21.54
C ASP A 303 21.42 0.22 21.33
N ARG A 304 20.65 0.85 20.44
CA ARG A 304 19.31 0.38 20.06
C ARG A 304 19.34 -0.93 19.31
N LEU A 305 20.24 -1.07 18.33
CA LEU A 305 20.36 -2.31 17.55
C LEU A 305 20.77 -3.49 18.46
N ASN A 306 21.73 -3.29 19.36
CA ASN A 306 22.12 -4.33 20.31
C ASN A 306 20.96 -4.71 21.21
N TYR A 307 20.20 -3.74 21.75
CA TYR A 307 19.02 -4.03 22.55
C TYR A 307 17.97 -4.83 21.78
N LEU A 308 17.72 -4.48 20.51
CA LEU A 308 16.81 -5.24 19.63
C LEU A 308 17.28 -6.69 19.43
N ILE A 309 18.58 -6.88 19.18
CA ILE A 309 19.18 -8.21 18.93
C ILE A 309 19.22 -9.06 20.20
N GLU A 310 19.54 -8.47 21.34
CA GLU A 310 19.55 -9.12 22.65
C GLU A 310 18.16 -9.71 22.98
N ARG A 311 17.11 -9.00 22.56
CA ARG A 311 15.69 -9.32 22.78
C ARG A 311 15.05 -10.12 21.63
N SER A 312 15.85 -10.49 20.63
CA SER A 312 15.40 -11.24 19.46
C SER A 312 14.86 -12.64 19.81
N PRO A 313 15.46 -13.40 20.74
CA PRO A 313 14.93 -14.70 21.13
C PRO A 313 13.48 -14.64 21.63
N GLU A 314 13.13 -13.65 22.45
CA GLU A 314 11.78 -13.48 23.01
C GLU A 314 10.78 -13.03 21.93
N ALA A 315 11.17 -12.08 21.08
CA ALA A 315 10.31 -11.63 19.97
C ALA A 315 10.02 -12.80 18.99
N MET A 316 11.03 -13.64 18.73
CA MET A 316 10.87 -14.80 17.87
C MET A 316 10.10 -15.94 18.54
N ASP A 317 10.21 -16.12 19.86
CA ASP A 317 9.37 -17.07 20.61
C ASP A 317 7.88 -16.70 20.50
N LEU A 318 7.56 -15.41 20.67
CA LEU A 318 6.19 -14.90 20.49
C LEU A 318 5.67 -15.18 19.06
N LEU A 319 6.49 -14.92 18.04
CA LEU A 319 6.09 -15.10 16.65
C LEU A 319 5.99 -16.58 16.23
N MET A 320 6.96 -17.40 16.63
CA MET A 320 7.05 -18.81 16.20
C MET A 320 6.20 -19.74 17.06
N ASN A 321 6.27 -19.60 18.37
CA ASN A 321 5.68 -20.57 19.30
C ASN A 321 4.30 -20.12 19.81
N THR A 322 4.12 -18.82 20.11
CA THR A 322 2.81 -18.31 20.55
C THR A 322 1.87 -18.11 19.37
N ALA A 323 2.32 -17.42 18.30
CA ALA A 323 1.51 -17.21 17.11
C ALA A 323 1.50 -18.41 16.15
N GLY A 324 2.52 -19.27 16.19
CA GLY A 324 2.57 -20.47 15.36
C GLY A 324 3.03 -20.21 13.92
N VAL A 325 3.85 -19.17 13.69
CA VAL A 325 4.40 -18.88 12.36
C VAL A 325 5.53 -19.84 12.02
N GLU A 326 5.41 -20.46 10.85
CA GLU A 326 6.40 -21.40 10.34
C GLU A 326 7.41 -20.74 9.40
N PHE A 327 8.69 -21.05 9.58
CA PHE A 327 9.79 -20.51 8.79
C PHE A 327 10.63 -21.61 8.14
N ASN A 328 11.14 -21.31 6.94
CA ASN A 328 12.34 -21.92 6.40
C ASN A 328 13.54 -21.09 6.86
N ILE A 329 14.47 -21.70 7.59
CA ILE A 329 15.62 -21.02 8.18
C ILE A 329 16.86 -21.36 7.38
N THR A 330 17.58 -20.33 6.92
CA THR A 330 18.89 -20.49 6.28
C THR A 330 19.95 -19.84 7.16
N VAL A 331 21.04 -20.56 7.42
CA VAL A 331 22.22 -20.00 8.08
C VAL A 331 23.17 -19.52 6.99
N GLU A 332 23.50 -18.23 7.02
CA GLU A 332 24.39 -17.58 6.04
C GLU A 332 25.87 -17.79 6.39
N ASP A 333 26.74 -17.31 5.51
CA ASP A 333 28.19 -17.52 5.54
C ASP A 333 28.87 -17.15 6.87
N ILE A 334 28.35 -16.14 7.56
CA ILE A 334 28.86 -15.68 8.86
C ILE A 334 28.07 -16.21 10.07
N GLY A 335 27.21 -17.22 9.87
CA GLY A 335 26.39 -17.84 10.92
C GLY A 335 25.08 -17.10 11.22
N SER A 336 24.78 -16.01 10.52
CA SER A 336 23.52 -15.26 10.68
C SER A 336 22.35 -16.08 10.16
N GLN A 337 21.22 -16.03 10.88
CA GLN A 337 19.99 -16.69 10.43
C GLN A 337 19.16 -15.73 9.58
N THR A 338 18.71 -16.22 8.42
CA THR A 338 17.64 -15.61 7.63
C THR A 338 16.41 -16.50 7.73
N PHE A 339 15.34 -15.93 8.26
CA PHE A 339 14.03 -16.57 8.39
C PHE A 339 13.19 -16.19 7.16
N ARG A 340 12.60 -17.18 6.51
CA ARG A 340 11.64 -16.98 5.40
C ARG A 340 10.33 -17.64 5.79
N ALA A 341 9.30 -16.84 6.06
CA ALA A 341 7.99 -17.40 6.39
C ALA A 341 7.53 -18.33 5.26
N LYS A 342 6.94 -19.46 5.61
CA LYS A 342 6.39 -20.37 4.60
C LYS A 342 5.20 -19.70 3.91
N PRO A 343 5.05 -19.86 2.58
CA PRO A 343 3.85 -19.38 1.89
C PRO A 343 2.64 -20.25 2.23
N ASN A 344 1.45 -19.66 2.20
CA ASN A 344 0.19 -20.42 2.16
C ASN A 344 -0.15 -20.82 0.71
N ASP A 345 -1.16 -21.68 0.53
CA ASP A 345 -1.54 -22.21 -0.79
C ASP A 345 -1.90 -21.08 -1.78
N LYS A 346 -2.53 -20.01 -1.28
CA LYS A 346 -2.88 -18.84 -2.08
C LYS A 346 -1.64 -18.13 -2.63
N ALA A 347 -0.66 -17.83 -1.78
CA ALA A 347 0.58 -17.19 -2.17
C ALA A 347 1.41 -18.06 -3.13
N ILE A 348 1.34 -19.39 -3.00
CA ILE A 348 1.93 -20.33 -3.96
C ILE A 348 1.25 -20.18 -5.32
N LYS A 349 -0.09 -20.21 -5.36
CA LYS A 349 -0.88 -20.03 -6.59
C LYS A 349 -0.60 -18.68 -7.25
N ASN A 350 -0.57 -17.57 -6.49
CA ASN A 350 -0.26 -16.25 -7.03
C ASN A 350 1.12 -16.24 -7.71
N ALA A 351 2.14 -16.82 -7.06
CA ALA A 351 3.49 -16.88 -7.63
C ALA A 351 3.58 -17.76 -8.88
N GLU A 352 2.78 -18.84 -8.97
CA GLU A 352 2.71 -19.72 -10.15
C GLU A 352 2.02 -19.06 -11.35
N ASN A 353 1.17 -18.07 -11.10
CA ASN A 353 0.52 -17.25 -12.13
C ASN A 353 1.37 -16.05 -12.57
N MET A 354 2.50 -15.79 -11.91
CA MET A 354 3.43 -14.73 -12.28
C MET A 354 4.55 -15.27 -13.19
N SER A 355 5.03 -14.41 -14.09
CA SER A 355 6.23 -14.65 -14.89
C SER A 355 7.20 -13.49 -14.73
N LEU A 356 8.47 -13.79 -14.51
CA LEU A 356 9.55 -12.80 -14.41
C LEU A 356 10.67 -13.15 -15.42
N PRO A 357 11.27 -12.16 -16.11
CA PRO A 357 12.23 -12.42 -17.18
C PRO A 357 13.53 -13.13 -16.73
N SER A 358 13.96 -12.89 -15.48
CA SER A 358 15.29 -13.30 -15.02
C SER A 358 15.33 -14.07 -13.71
N LYS A 359 14.16 -14.28 -13.07
CA LYS A 359 14.07 -15.00 -11.80
C LYS A 359 12.78 -15.81 -11.72
N THR A 360 12.75 -16.76 -10.80
CA THR A 360 11.50 -17.39 -10.38
C THR A 360 10.74 -16.43 -9.45
N PRO A 361 9.44 -16.20 -9.65
CA PRO A 361 8.62 -15.40 -8.73
C PRO A 361 8.74 -15.90 -7.29
N ASN A 362 8.79 -14.97 -6.34
CA ASN A 362 8.94 -15.32 -4.95
C ASN A 362 7.62 -15.82 -4.36
N LYS A 363 7.63 -17.02 -3.75
CA LYS A 363 6.49 -17.54 -3.00
C LYS A 363 6.44 -16.85 -1.63
N LYS A 364 5.69 -15.75 -1.54
CA LYS A 364 5.68 -14.83 -0.38
C LYS A 364 5.06 -15.49 0.86
N GLY A 365 5.72 -15.35 2.00
CA GLY A 365 5.29 -15.94 3.28
C GLY A 365 4.50 -15.02 4.21
N ALA A 366 4.41 -13.73 3.91
CA ALA A 366 3.78 -12.79 4.82
C ALA A 366 2.29 -13.05 5.04
N ALA A 367 1.55 -13.49 4.02
CA ALA A 367 0.13 -13.85 4.15
C ALA A 367 -0.11 -14.88 5.27
N LEU A 368 0.68 -15.97 5.30
CA LEU A 368 0.60 -16.98 6.37
C LEU A 368 1.00 -16.38 7.72
N MET A 369 2.08 -15.58 7.76
CA MET A 369 2.53 -14.93 8.99
C MET A 369 1.42 -14.06 9.60
N MET A 370 0.76 -13.24 8.79
CA MET A 370 -0.33 -12.38 9.24
C MET A 370 -1.55 -13.20 9.66
N GLU A 371 -1.93 -14.23 8.90
CA GLU A 371 -3.01 -15.17 9.26
C GLU A 371 -2.79 -15.79 10.65
N LYS A 372 -1.57 -16.28 10.93
CA LYS A 372 -1.21 -16.85 12.22
C LYS A 372 -1.28 -15.83 13.36
N LEU A 373 -0.82 -14.60 13.13
CA LEU A 373 -0.93 -13.53 14.11
C LEU A 373 -2.38 -13.12 14.39
N MET A 374 -3.22 -12.99 13.35
CA MET A 374 -4.65 -12.70 13.50
C MET A 374 -5.34 -13.76 14.39
N ASN A 375 -5.08 -15.04 14.12
CA ASN A 375 -5.60 -16.13 14.95
C ASN A 375 -5.07 -16.08 16.40
N ALA A 376 -3.81 -15.66 16.58
CA ALA A 376 -3.18 -15.58 17.89
C ALA A 376 -3.76 -14.47 18.76
N ILE A 377 -3.96 -13.26 18.19
CA ILE A 377 -4.57 -12.14 18.92
C ILE A 377 -6.04 -12.41 19.25
N GLU A 378 -6.79 -13.04 18.34
CA GLU A 378 -8.18 -13.45 18.60
C GLU A 378 -8.24 -14.45 19.75
N LYS A 379 -7.39 -15.50 19.71
CA LYS A 379 -7.30 -16.50 20.78
C LYS A 379 -6.85 -15.91 22.11
N ALA A 380 -6.05 -14.85 22.09
CA ALA A 380 -5.61 -14.14 23.28
C ALA A 380 -6.67 -13.16 23.84
N GLY A 381 -7.81 -12.99 23.16
CA GLY A 381 -8.89 -12.11 23.58
C GLY A 381 -8.61 -10.63 23.33
N VAL A 382 -7.74 -10.29 22.38
CA VAL A 382 -7.57 -8.91 21.90
C VAL A 382 -8.83 -8.50 21.15
N GLU A 383 -9.42 -7.36 21.51
CA GLU A 383 -10.58 -6.81 20.83
C GLU A 383 -10.14 -5.98 19.63
N VAL A 384 -10.59 -6.34 18.43
CA VAL A 384 -10.17 -5.71 17.17
C VAL A 384 -11.28 -4.82 16.62
N TYR A 385 -10.97 -3.55 16.40
CA TYR A 385 -11.86 -2.53 15.87
C TYR A 385 -11.41 -2.12 14.47
N MET A 386 -12.10 -2.60 13.44
CA MET A 386 -11.86 -2.23 12.04
C MET A 386 -12.56 -0.92 11.68
N ASN A 387 -12.20 -0.28 10.57
CA ASN A 387 -12.76 1.02 10.15
C ASN A 387 -12.70 2.09 11.26
N THR A 388 -11.68 2.02 12.11
CA THR A 388 -11.53 2.85 13.33
C THR A 388 -10.21 3.62 13.25
N PRO A 389 -10.14 4.69 12.43
CA PRO A 389 -8.94 5.51 12.31
C PRO A 389 -8.59 6.19 13.63
N ALA A 390 -7.34 6.08 14.06
CA ALA A 390 -6.83 6.92 15.14
C ALA A 390 -6.68 8.37 14.65
N THR A 391 -7.47 9.28 15.20
CA THR A 391 -7.50 10.69 14.78
C THR A 391 -6.85 11.62 15.80
N GLU A 392 -6.98 11.33 17.10
CA GLU A 392 -6.48 12.22 18.16
C GLU A 392 -5.96 11.39 19.35
N LEU A 393 -4.85 11.81 19.96
CA LEU A 393 -4.40 11.30 21.26
C LEU A 393 -5.11 12.06 22.38
N ILE A 394 -5.54 11.33 23.43
CA ILE A 394 -6.05 11.95 24.65
C ILE A 394 -4.87 12.21 25.57
N GLN A 395 -4.61 13.48 25.90
CA GLN A 395 -3.49 13.86 26.75
C GLN A 395 -3.95 14.75 27.92
N THR A 396 -3.56 14.39 29.14
CA THR A 396 -3.83 15.15 30.37
C THR A 396 -2.53 15.40 31.12
N ASP A 397 -2.20 16.67 31.40
CA ASP A 397 -0.97 17.07 32.10
C ASP A 397 0.32 16.46 31.52
N GLY A 398 0.36 16.31 30.19
CA GLY A 398 1.49 15.74 29.45
C GLY A 398 1.49 14.21 29.35
N VAL A 399 0.59 13.51 30.05
CA VAL A 399 0.43 12.05 30.00
C VAL A 399 -0.60 11.67 28.95
N VAL A 400 -0.27 10.73 28.07
CA VAL A 400 -1.23 10.15 27.12
C VAL A 400 -2.07 9.09 27.83
N THR A 401 -3.39 9.25 27.76
CA THR A 401 -4.38 8.44 28.50
C THR A 401 -5.42 7.79 27.59
N GLY A 402 -5.18 7.75 26.29
CA GLY A 402 -6.11 7.14 25.34
C GLY A 402 -6.00 7.68 23.93
N ILE A 403 -6.94 7.27 23.08
CA ILE A 403 -7.00 7.65 21.68
C ILE A 403 -8.46 7.77 21.23
N ILE A 404 -8.73 8.68 20.30
CA ILE A 404 -10.06 8.91 19.72
C ILE A 404 -10.01 8.49 18.25
N SER A 405 -11.08 7.83 17.82
CA SER A 405 -11.42 7.63 16.42
C SER A 405 -12.67 8.42 16.09
N LYS A 406 -12.54 9.45 15.25
CA LYS A 406 -13.65 10.31 14.85
C LYS A 406 -13.87 10.26 13.35
N THR A 407 -15.03 9.77 12.93
CA THR A 407 -15.43 9.75 11.51
C THR A 407 -16.91 10.08 11.38
N GLU A 408 -17.30 10.70 10.26
CA GLU A 408 -18.72 10.89 9.97
C GLU A 408 -19.42 9.55 9.65
N LYS A 409 -18.71 8.64 8.97
CA LYS A 409 -19.24 7.36 8.50
C LYS A 409 -19.42 6.31 9.60
N TYR A 410 -18.54 6.27 10.59
CA TYR A 410 -18.52 5.24 11.64
C TYR A 410 -18.72 5.80 13.05
N GLY A 411 -18.95 7.10 13.20
CA GLY A 411 -19.16 7.77 14.49
C GLY A 411 -17.86 8.10 15.22
N THR A 412 -18.02 8.49 16.50
CA THR A 412 -16.93 8.83 17.42
C THR A 412 -16.75 7.74 18.47
N LYS A 413 -15.58 7.10 18.47
CA LYS A 413 -15.19 6.09 19.45
C LYS A 413 -14.03 6.62 20.29
N VAL A 414 -14.22 6.63 21.61
CA VAL A 414 -13.23 7.09 22.60
C VAL A 414 -12.66 5.86 23.30
N PHE A 415 -11.35 5.66 23.21
CA PHE A 415 -10.65 4.57 23.87
C PHE A 415 -9.77 5.12 24.98
N ASN A 416 -10.22 5.00 26.23
CA ASN A 416 -9.43 5.33 27.40
C ASN A 416 -8.42 4.20 27.67
N ALA A 417 -7.16 4.55 27.92
CA ALA A 417 -6.10 3.57 28.16
C ALA A 417 -5.01 4.11 29.08
N LYS A 418 -4.31 3.19 29.77
CA LYS A 418 -3.10 3.57 30.51
C LYS A 418 -1.90 3.75 29.58
N ALA A 419 -1.85 2.97 28.50
CA ALA A 419 -0.81 3.05 27.49
C ALA A 419 -1.38 2.96 26.08
N VAL A 420 -0.81 3.76 25.17
CA VAL A 420 -1.11 3.77 23.74
C VAL A 420 0.14 3.38 22.96
N VAL A 421 0.02 2.40 22.06
CA VAL A 421 1.07 1.98 21.14
C VAL A 421 0.71 2.42 19.72
N LEU A 422 1.54 3.25 19.10
CA LEU A 422 1.44 3.62 17.70
C LEU A 422 2.24 2.63 16.83
N ALA A 423 1.53 1.85 16.03
CA ALA A 423 2.08 0.89 15.08
C ALA A 423 1.54 1.15 13.65
N THR A 424 1.33 2.42 13.32
CA THR A 424 0.51 2.88 12.18
C THR A 424 1.24 2.92 10.82
N GLY A 425 2.40 2.26 10.69
CA GLY A 425 3.14 2.22 9.42
C GLY A 425 3.78 3.55 9.03
N ASP A 426 3.86 3.83 7.73
CA ASP A 426 4.52 5.01 7.15
C ASP A 426 3.55 6.06 6.58
N TYR A 427 4.05 6.98 5.75
CA TYR A 427 3.31 8.09 5.14
C TYR A 427 3.47 8.18 3.61
N ALA A 428 3.90 7.11 2.93
CA ALA A 428 4.16 7.17 1.48
C ALA A 428 2.88 7.27 0.61
N LYS A 429 1.68 7.28 1.19
CA LYS A 429 0.42 7.68 0.52
C LYS A 429 0.04 9.14 0.80
N ASN A 430 0.94 9.92 1.39
CA ASN A 430 0.79 11.34 1.63
C ASN A 430 1.92 12.09 0.92
N ASP A 431 1.59 12.65 -0.25
CA ASP A 431 2.56 13.33 -1.11
C ASP A 431 3.13 14.58 -0.42
N GLU A 432 2.30 15.37 0.28
CA GLU A 432 2.75 16.56 1.03
C GLU A 432 3.79 16.19 2.11
N MET A 433 3.51 15.17 2.91
CA MET A 433 4.47 14.69 3.91
C MET A 433 5.72 14.09 3.26
N THR A 434 5.58 13.44 2.10
CA THR A 434 6.72 12.87 1.38
C THR A 434 7.62 13.97 0.82
N ASP A 435 7.05 15.01 0.22
CA ASP A 435 7.76 16.17 -0.30
C ASP A 435 8.51 16.93 0.81
N GLU A 436 7.89 17.07 1.98
CA GLU A 436 8.52 17.76 3.12
C GLU A 436 9.61 16.90 3.79
N LEU A 437 9.29 15.65 4.10
CA LEU A 437 10.12 14.83 5.00
C LEU A 437 11.14 13.97 4.24
N ALA A 438 10.79 13.48 3.05
CA ALA A 438 11.61 12.59 2.24
C ALA A 438 11.63 13.07 0.76
N PRO A 439 12.17 14.27 0.47
CA PRO A 439 12.05 14.90 -0.86
C PRO A 439 12.65 14.06 -2.00
N GLN A 440 13.60 13.17 -1.72
CA GLN A 440 14.15 12.22 -2.70
C GLN A 440 13.11 11.20 -3.20
N ALA A 441 12.08 10.96 -2.40
CA ALA A 441 10.94 10.09 -2.70
C ALA A 441 9.76 10.85 -3.31
N SER A 442 9.88 12.16 -3.52
CA SER A 442 8.82 13.00 -4.09
C SER A 442 8.39 12.46 -5.47
N GLY A 443 7.09 12.22 -5.61
CA GLY A 443 6.49 11.66 -6.82
C GLY A 443 6.84 10.19 -7.11
N GLU A 444 7.57 9.48 -6.23
CA GLU A 444 7.77 8.04 -6.36
C GLU A 444 6.43 7.31 -6.34
N ILE A 445 6.30 6.29 -7.18
CA ILE A 445 5.08 5.48 -7.21
C ILE A 445 5.16 4.45 -6.08
N THR A 446 4.08 4.29 -5.33
CA THR A 446 4.09 3.53 -4.08
C THR A 446 3.12 2.35 -4.08
N ALA A 447 3.65 1.17 -3.76
CA ALA A 447 2.88 -0.05 -3.50
C ALA A 447 2.61 -0.28 -1.99
N THR A 448 2.84 0.73 -1.16
CA THR A 448 2.45 0.66 0.25
C THR A 448 0.93 0.56 0.39
N ALA A 449 0.46 0.06 1.53
CA ALA A 449 -0.98 -0.02 1.81
C ALA A 449 -1.62 1.37 1.75
N ILE A 450 -2.84 1.46 1.23
CA ILE A 450 -3.56 2.74 1.04
C ILE A 450 -3.71 3.54 2.33
N GLY A 451 -3.62 2.87 3.49
CA GLY A 451 -3.69 3.48 4.80
C GLY A 451 -2.41 4.17 5.28
N ASN A 452 -1.30 4.15 4.56
CA ASN A 452 -0.05 4.72 5.05
C ASN A 452 0.03 6.22 4.76
N THR A 453 -0.76 7.01 5.49
CA THR A 453 -0.97 8.45 5.28
C THR A 453 -0.35 9.33 6.38
N GLY A 454 0.42 8.74 7.30
CA GLY A 454 1.15 9.49 8.34
C GLY A 454 0.33 9.93 9.56
N ASP A 455 -0.84 9.33 9.81
CA ASP A 455 -1.74 9.77 10.90
C ASP A 455 -1.07 9.71 12.28
N GLY A 456 -0.41 8.58 12.59
CA GLY A 456 0.36 8.43 13.83
C GLY A 456 1.58 9.34 13.92
N HIS A 457 2.15 9.77 12.79
CA HIS A 457 3.26 10.73 12.79
C HIS A 457 2.75 12.09 13.28
N ARG A 458 1.68 12.62 12.69
CA ARG A 458 1.12 13.93 13.07
C ARG A 458 0.72 13.98 14.54
N MET A 459 0.04 12.94 15.04
CA MET A 459 -0.35 12.84 16.45
C MET A 459 0.85 12.91 17.42
N VAL A 460 2.03 12.43 17.02
CA VAL A 460 3.23 12.48 17.87
C VAL A 460 3.77 13.89 18.01
N VAL A 461 3.71 14.70 16.96
CA VAL A 461 4.10 16.12 17.04
C VAL A 461 3.19 16.86 18.01
N ASP A 462 1.87 16.63 17.91
CA ASP A 462 0.88 17.24 18.81
C ASP A 462 1.11 16.84 20.28
N ALA A 463 1.57 15.63 20.54
CA ALA A 463 1.89 15.13 21.88
C ALA A 463 3.24 15.63 22.44
N GLY A 464 4.04 16.37 21.65
CA GLY A 464 5.35 16.91 22.03
C GLY A 464 6.57 16.08 21.58
N GLY A 465 6.35 15.05 20.76
CA GLY A 465 7.41 14.28 20.11
C GLY A 465 7.92 14.94 18.82
N TYR A 466 8.76 14.22 18.07
CA TYR A 466 9.32 14.74 16.82
C TYR A 466 9.66 13.61 15.83
N TYR A 467 9.82 13.98 14.56
CA TYR A 467 10.34 13.10 13.50
C TYR A 467 11.86 13.08 13.53
N TYR A 468 12.48 11.94 13.22
CA TYR A 468 13.89 11.96 12.87
C TYR A 468 14.12 12.85 11.65
N ASP A 469 15.21 13.61 11.66
CA ASP A 469 15.59 14.48 10.53
C ASP A 469 15.84 13.65 9.26
N PHE A 470 16.36 12.43 9.41
CA PHE A 470 16.55 11.51 8.31
C PHE A 470 15.27 10.71 8.02
N GLN A 471 14.81 10.80 6.78
CA GLN A 471 13.73 10.00 6.23
C GLN A 471 14.06 9.65 4.78
N GLU A 472 13.67 8.45 4.35
CA GLU A 472 14.03 7.96 3.02
C GLU A 472 13.05 6.88 2.55
N SER A 473 12.92 6.68 1.24
CA SER A 473 12.04 5.65 0.71
C SER A 473 12.65 4.24 0.83
N MET A 474 11.81 3.27 1.18
CA MET A 474 12.12 1.83 1.10
C MET A 474 11.97 1.30 -0.34
N SER A 475 12.41 2.10 -1.30
CA SER A 475 12.31 1.82 -2.73
C SER A 475 13.45 0.94 -3.23
N GLY A 476 13.32 0.46 -4.47
CA GLY A 476 14.25 -0.50 -5.06
C GLY A 476 13.55 -1.55 -5.88
N ASN A 477 12.65 -1.17 -6.79
CA ASN A 477 12.13 -2.07 -7.81
C ASN A 477 11.84 -1.29 -9.08
N PHE A 478 12.59 -1.58 -10.14
CA PHE A 478 12.40 -0.97 -11.45
C PHE A 478 11.34 -1.73 -12.27
N GLN A 479 10.28 -1.02 -12.64
CA GLN A 479 9.12 -1.54 -13.38
C GLN A 479 8.74 -0.61 -14.54
N ALA A 480 8.37 -1.17 -15.70
CA ALA A 480 7.87 -0.38 -16.82
C ALA A 480 6.42 0.08 -16.62
N ASP A 481 5.62 -0.73 -15.94
CA ASP A 481 4.29 -0.38 -15.45
C ASP A 481 4.35 -0.29 -13.91
N PRO A 482 4.52 0.92 -13.36
CA PRO A 482 4.66 1.11 -11.93
C PRO A 482 3.34 0.93 -11.16
N TYR A 483 2.21 0.82 -11.85
CA TYR A 483 0.91 0.57 -11.24
C TYR A 483 0.58 -0.94 -11.16
N ASP A 484 1.40 -1.81 -11.74
CA ASP A 484 1.25 -3.25 -11.59
C ASP A 484 1.78 -3.74 -10.24
N LEU A 485 0.91 -3.61 -9.23
CA LEU A 485 1.22 -3.92 -7.83
C LEU A 485 1.63 -5.39 -7.60
N HIS A 486 1.31 -6.31 -8.51
CA HIS A 486 1.75 -7.72 -8.42
C HIS A 486 3.27 -7.83 -8.46
N TYR A 487 3.89 -7.08 -9.38
CA TYR A 487 5.32 -7.10 -9.59
C TYR A 487 6.07 -6.13 -8.69
N VAL A 488 5.47 -4.99 -8.33
CA VAL A 488 6.11 -4.01 -7.42
C VAL A 488 6.50 -4.66 -6.09
N GLY A 489 5.68 -5.58 -5.58
CA GLY A 489 5.92 -6.31 -4.33
C GLY A 489 6.92 -7.49 -4.41
N ASP A 490 7.38 -7.91 -5.60
CA ASP A 490 8.43 -8.92 -5.73
C ASP A 490 9.82 -8.26 -5.61
N PRO A 491 10.80 -8.80 -4.88
CA PRO A 491 12.13 -8.18 -4.72
C PRO A 491 12.98 -8.19 -6.01
N SER A 492 12.37 -8.37 -7.19
CA SER A 492 13.04 -8.57 -8.46
C SER A 492 12.57 -7.51 -9.46
N ASN A 493 13.51 -6.90 -10.17
CA ASN A 493 13.19 -6.01 -11.26
C ASN A 493 12.55 -6.79 -12.44
N ASN A 494 11.63 -6.14 -13.14
CA ASN A 494 10.83 -6.76 -14.21
C ASN A 494 11.47 -6.57 -15.60
N TYR A 495 12.77 -6.79 -15.71
CA TYR A 495 13.52 -6.73 -16.97
C TYR A 495 14.51 -7.91 -17.09
N PRO A 496 14.86 -8.34 -18.32
CA PRO A 496 15.92 -9.31 -18.57
C PRO A 496 17.26 -8.78 -18.06
N PHE A 497 17.92 -9.47 -17.13
CA PHE A 497 19.18 -9.03 -16.56
C PHE A 497 20.31 -8.93 -17.58
N GLU A 498 20.22 -9.55 -18.74
CA GLU A 498 21.16 -9.39 -19.85
C GLU A 498 21.08 -8.01 -20.52
N ALA A 499 19.96 -7.31 -20.36
CA ALA A 499 19.75 -5.94 -20.86
C ALA A 499 20.74 -4.94 -20.26
N LEU A 500 20.80 -3.76 -20.87
CA LEU A 500 21.63 -2.63 -20.43
C LEU A 500 20.74 -1.57 -19.78
N LEU A 501 21.04 -1.17 -18.55
CA LEU A 501 20.37 -0.03 -17.91
C LEU A 501 21.21 1.24 -18.04
N VAL A 502 20.58 2.33 -18.48
CA VAL A 502 21.18 3.67 -18.53
C VAL A 502 20.33 4.70 -17.79
N ASN A 503 20.97 5.75 -17.28
CA ASN A 503 20.26 6.90 -16.70
C ASN A 503 19.73 7.86 -17.79
N TRP A 504 19.17 8.99 -17.37
CA TRP A 504 18.68 10.03 -18.28
C TRP A 504 19.75 10.68 -19.18
N ASP A 505 21.03 10.57 -18.81
CA ASP A 505 22.15 11.05 -19.63
C ASP A 505 22.64 10.00 -20.64
N GLY A 506 22.05 8.80 -20.64
CA GLY A 506 22.44 7.67 -21.48
C GLY A 506 23.65 6.89 -20.96
N GLU A 507 24.03 7.09 -19.69
CA GLU A 507 25.19 6.45 -19.06
C GLU A 507 24.78 5.21 -18.26
N ARG A 508 25.54 4.12 -18.39
CA ARG A 508 25.44 2.96 -17.49
C ARG A 508 26.01 3.31 -16.11
N ARG A 509 25.27 3.03 -15.04
CA ARG A 509 25.64 3.42 -13.66
C ARG A 509 25.84 2.26 -12.69
N TYR A 510 25.27 1.09 -12.98
CA TYR A 510 25.32 -0.06 -12.08
C TYR A 510 25.13 -1.38 -12.86
N LYS A 511 25.49 -2.51 -12.24
CA LYS A 511 25.22 -3.84 -12.79
C LYS A 511 23.74 -4.21 -12.71
N GLU A 512 23.20 -4.75 -13.80
CA GLU A 512 21.76 -4.99 -13.96
C GLU A 512 21.24 -6.19 -13.16
N ASP A 513 22.13 -7.12 -12.79
CA ASP A 513 21.87 -8.27 -11.92
C ASP A 513 22.15 -7.99 -10.42
N GLY A 514 22.40 -6.72 -10.08
CA GLY A 514 22.62 -6.28 -8.70
C GLY A 514 21.39 -6.37 -7.81
N GLY A 515 21.57 -6.04 -6.52
CA GLY A 515 20.44 -5.88 -5.60
C GLY A 515 19.61 -4.64 -5.96
N SER A 516 18.30 -4.78 -6.01
CA SER A 516 17.40 -3.72 -6.49
C SER A 516 17.36 -2.47 -5.60
N HIS A 517 17.51 -2.65 -4.28
CA HIS A 517 17.51 -1.55 -3.32
C HIS A 517 18.77 -0.66 -3.40
N PRO A 518 20.00 -1.19 -3.44
CA PRO A 518 21.17 -0.35 -3.68
C PRO A 518 21.22 0.20 -5.10
N GLN A 519 20.69 -0.52 -6.10
CA GLN A 519 20.67 -0.05 -7.48
C GLN A 519 19.94 1.28 -7.63
N LYS A 520 18.87 1.55 -6.86
CA LYS A 520 18.09 2.79 -6.96
C LYS A 520 18.97 4.04 -6.81
N PHE A 521 20.00 4.01 -5.96
CA PHE A 521 20.82 5.18 -5.63
C PHE A 521 21.74 5.60 -6.77
N GLU A 522 22.03 4.68 -7.69
CA GLU A 522 22.94 4.93 -8.82
C GLU A 522 22.24 5.65 -9.97
N PHE A 523 20.90 5.70 -9.94
CA PHE A 523 20.04 6.31 -10.97
C PHE A 523 19.30 7.56 -10.48
N VAL A 524 19.57 8.04 -9.26
CA VAL A 524 18.97 9.26 -8.71
C VAL A 524 19.29 10.48 -9.58
N ASP A 525 18.27 11.24 -9.91
CA ASP A 525 18.33 12.54 -10.60
C ASP A 525 17.51 13.54 -9.78
N GLU A 526 18.15 14.59 -9.25
CA GLU A 526 17.48 15.58 -8.39
C GLU A 526 16.39 16.40 -9.12
N THR A 527 16.30 16.29 -10.44
CA THR A 527 15.34 17.03 -11.27
C THR A 527 14.20 16.16 -11.80
N ARG A 528 14.24 14.84 -11.56
CA ARG A 528 13.31 13.87 -12.14
C ARG A 528 13.00 12.72 -11.17
N LEU A 529 11.96 11.96 -11.47
CA LEU A 529 11.68 10.72 -10.75
C LEU A 529 12.83 9.73 -10.90
N ASN A 530 13.16 9.04 -9.81
CA ASN A 530 14.16 8.00 -9.80
C ASN A 530 13.77 6.88 -10.78
N SER A 531 14.56 6.70 -11.82
CA SER A 531 14.21 5.85 -12.96
C SER A 531 15.42 5.48 -13.80
N ALA A 532 15.29 4.38 -14.54
CA ALA A 532 16.31 3.89 -15.46
C ALA A 532 15.69 3.55 -16.82
N TRP A 533 16.48 3.54 -17.88
CA TRP A 533 16.06 3.09 -19.20
C TRP A 533 16.72 1.75 -19.54
N CYS A 534 15.91 0.77 -19.88
CA CYS A 534 16.33 -0.59 -20.18
C CYS A 534 16.41 -0.81 -21.69
N ILE A 535 17.63 -0.94 -22.23
CA ILE A 535 17.91 -1.18 -23.64
C ILE A 535 18.09 -2.69 -23.87
N MET A 536 17.44 -3.19 -24.91
CA MET A 536 17.38 -4.61 -25.27
C MET A 536 17.51 -4.79 -26.78
N ASP A 537 18.07 -5.93 -27.19
CA ASP A 537 17.90 -6.45 -28.54
C ASP A 537 16.56 -7.22 -28.66
N GLU A 538 16.28 -7.78 -29.85
CA GLU A 538 15.06 -8.55 -30.08
C GLU A 538 14.95 -9.79 -29.17
N ALA A 539 16.05 -10.55 -29.00
CA ALA A 539 16.02 -11.80 -28.23
C ALA A 539 15.72 -11.56 -26.73
N MET A 540 16.31 -10.51 -26.15
CA MET A 540 16.03 -10.07 -24.78
C MET A 540 14.59 -9.55 -24.65
N ALA A 541 14.16 -8.71 -25.58
CA ALA A 541 12.83 -8.08 -25.54
C ALA A 541 11.71 -9.12 -25.52
N GLN A 542 11.84 -10.25 -26.24
CA GLN A 542 10.84 -11.32 -26.21
C GLN A 542 10.64 -11.99 -24.83
N ARG A 543 11.58 -11.78 -23.89
CA ARG A 543 11.42 -12.21 -22.48
C ARG A 543 10.90 -11.11 -21.58
N PHE A 544 10.82 -9.87 -22.07
CA PHE A 544 10.29 -8.74 -21.31
C PHE A 544 8.80 -8.94 -21.07
N ASN A 545 8.38 -8.86 -19.81
CA ASN A 545 7.01 -9.18 -19.44
C ASN A 545 6.04 -8.14 -20.01
N ARG A 546 4.90 -8.61 -20.56
CA ARG A 546 3.85 -7.76 -21.15
C ARG A 546 4.33 -6.82 -22.26
N LEU A 547 5.44 -7.13 -22.95
CA LEU A 547 6.06 -6.22 -23.95
C LEU A 547 5.05 -5.65 -24.96
N GLU A 548 4.26 -6.50 -25.61
CA GLU A 548 3.29 -6.08 -26.63
C GLU A 548 2.21 -5.14 -26.07
N GLU A 549 1.76 -5.39 -24.84
CA GLU A 549 0.78 -4.54 -24.15
C GLU A 549 1.38 -3.16 -23.84
N LEU A 550 2.63 -3.12 -23.37
CA LEU A 550 3.32 -1.88 -23.02
C LEU A 550 3.69 -1.05 -24.27
N LEU A 551 4.05 -1.71 -25.37
CA LEU A 551 4.22 -1.06 -26.68
C LEU A 551 2.89 -0.45 -27.15
N ALA A 552 1.80 -1.21 -27.10
CA ALA A 552 0.47 -0.71 -27.47
C ALA A 552 0.02 0.46 -26.59
N ALA A 553 0.30 0.42 -25.28
CA ALA A 553 0.00 1.53 -24.37
C ALA A 553 0.80 2.79 -24.72
N THR A 554 2.07 2.64 -25.11
CA THR A 554 2.90 3.75 -25.57
C THR A 554 2.36 4.34 -26.87
N GLU A 555 1.98 3.49 -27.84
CA GLU A 555 1.39 3.92 -29.11
C GLU A 555 0.02 4.60 -28.93
N ALA A 556 -0.75 4.18 -27.93
CA ALA A 556 -2.00 4.80 -27.53
C ALA A 556 -1.83 6.13 -26.78
N GLY A 557 -0.59 6.55 -26.50
CA GLY A 557 -0.28 7.85 -25.90
C GLY A 557 -0.21 7.86 -24.38
N SER A 558 0.15 6.74 -23.73
CA SER A 558 0.36 6.73 -22.27
C SER A 558 1.44 7.73 -21.84
N ASP A 559 1.12 8.56 -20.84
CA ASP A 559 2.08 9.50 -20.23
C ASP A 559 3.08 8.81 -19.28
N VAL A 560 2.75 7.60 -18.83
CA VAL A 560 3.53 6.83 -17.86
C VAL A 560 4.27 5.69 -18.56
N ILE A 561 3.58 4.84 -19.31
CA ILE A 561 4.21 3.69 -19.97
C ILE A 561 4.95 4.16 -21.21
N LYS A 562 6.28 4.00 -21.20
CA LYS A 562 7.17 4.44 -22.28
C LYS A 562 8.06 3.29 -22.73
N VAL A 563 7.61 2.58 -23.76
CA VAL A 563 8.36 1.50 -24.40
C VAL A 563 8.41 1.74 -25.90
N TYR A 564 9.61 1.74 -26.46
CA TYR A 564 9.82 2.04 -27.88
C TYR A 564 10.56 0.92 -28.59
N LYS A 565 10.30 0.79 -29.89
CA LYS A 565 10.98 -0.11 -30.83
C LYS A 565 11.58 0.69 -31.98
N ALA A 566 12.80 0.35 -32.40
CA ALA A 566 13.47 0.96 -33.57
C ALA A 566 14.49 0.01 -34.22
N ASP A 567 14.86 0.27 -35.47
CA ASP A 567 15.82 -0.57 -36.21
C ASP A 567 17.29 -0.30 -35.82
N THR A 568 17.58 0.85 -35.21
CA THR A 568 18.93 1.23 -34.74
C THR A 568 18.88 1.86 -33.36
N ILE A 569 20.02 1.82 -32.64
CA ILE A 569 20.17 2.41 -31.30
C ILE A 569 19.99 3.93 -31.33
N GLU A 570 20.42 4.61 -32.40
CA GLU A 570 20.23 6.06 -32.56
C GLU A 570 18.76 6.43 -32.60
N ALA A 571 17.98 5.77 -33.47
CA ALA A 571 16.55 6.01 -33.58
C ALA A 571 15.80 5.65 -32.29
N LEU A 572 16.30 4.66 -31.55
CA LEU A 572 15.76 4.28 -30.25
C LEU A 572 15.98 5.37 -29.19
N ALA A 573 17.19 5.91 -29.10
CA ALA A 573 17.53 7.00 -28.20
C ALA A 573 16.75 8.28 -28.53
N GLU A 574 16.59 8.61 -29.82
CA GLU A 574 15.76 9.74 -30.27
C GLU A 574 14.30 9.61 -29.80
N LYS A 575 13.70 8.41 -29.94
CA LYS A 575 12.33 8.15 -29.46
C LYS A 575 12.20 8.29 -27.95
N ALA A 576 13.20 7.82 -27.19
CA ALA A 576 13.23 7.93 -25.74
C ALA A 576 13.58 9.34 -25.22
N GLY A 577 13.99 10.26 -26.10
CA GLY A 577 14.45 11.59 -25.72
C GLY A 577 15.80 11.59 -24.98
N LEU A 578 16.62 10.57 -25.19
CA LEU A 578 17.94 10.42 -24.55
C LEU A 578 19.07 11.00 -25.43
N PRO A 579 20.22 11.37 -24.85
CA PRO A 579 21.40 11.80 -25.62
C PRO A 579 21.92 10.67 -26.53
N VAL A 580 21.67 10.79 -27.83
CA VAL A 580 21.97 9.76 -28.85
C VAL A 580 23.42 9.28 -28.78
N ASP A 581 24.38 10.22 -28.81
CA ASP A 581 25.81 9.88 -28.82
C ASP A 581 26.23 9.12 -27.54
N THR A 582 25.68 9.50 -26.38
CA THR A 582 26.01 8.83 -25.10
C THR A 582 25.41 7.44 -25.04
N VAL A 583 24.15 7.27 -25.47
CA VAL A 583 23.50 5.95 -25.50
C VAL A 583 24.25 4.99 -26.42
N VAL A 584 24.61 5.43 -27.64
CA VAL A 584 25.39 4.63 -28.58
C VAL A 584 26.76 4.26 -27.99
N ALA A 585 27.43 5.20 -27.32
CA ALA A 585 28.70 4.93 -26.65
C ALA A 585 28.56 3.88 -25.53
N SER A 586 27.52 3.97 -24.71
CA SER A 586 27.23 3.00 -23.64
C SER A 586 26.95 1.60 -24.20
N VAL A 587 26.14 1.48 -25.26
CA VAL A 587 25.88 0.18 -25.90
C VAL A 587 27.15 -0.41 -26.51
N ASN A 588 27.94 0.39 -27.23
CA ASN A 588 29.21 -0.06 -27.81
C ASN A 588 30.18 -0.53 -26.73
N ARG A 589 30.33 0.23 -25.64
CA ARG A 589 31.18 -0.14 -24.50
C ARG A 589 30.71 -1.45 -23.87
N TYR A 590 29.41 -1.62 -23.66
CA TYR A 590 28.87 -2.86 -23.12
C TYR A 590 29.15 -4.06 -24.04
N ASN A 591 28.95 -3.92 -25.35
CA ASN A 591 29.26 -4.98 -26.32
C ASN A 591 30.77 -5.34 -26.36
N GLU A 592 31.67 -4.37 -26.14
CA GLU A 592 33.11 -4.66 -25.97
C GLU A 592 33.38 -5.54 -24.74
N LEU A 593 32.67 -5.31 -23.63
CA LEU A 593 32.79 -6.11 -22.40
C LEU A 593 32.23 -7.52 -22.59
N VAL A 594 31.10 -7.65 -23.29
CA VAL A 594 30.53 -8.94 -23.67
C VAL A 594 31.53 -9.73 -24.52
N ALA A 595 32.16 -9.10 -25.52
CA ALA A 595 33.17 -9.75 -26.35
C ALA A 595 34.43 -10.17 -25.55
N GLN A 596 34.74 -9.48 -24.46
CA GLN A 596 35.80 -9.85 -23.51
C GLN A 596 35.39 -10.98 -22.56
N GLY A 597 34.09 -11.19 -22.36
CA GLY A 597 33.52 -12.16 -21.41
C GLY A 597 33.60 -11.72 -19.95
N GLU A 598 33.89 -10.43 -19.69
CA GLU A 598 34.01 -9.87 -18.35
C GLU A 598 33.55 -8.41 -18.34
N ASP A 599 32.60 -8.08 -17.45
CA ASP A 599 32.20 -6.71 -17.18
C ASP A 599 33.17 -6.07 -16.19
N THR A 600 34.23 -5.47 -16.73
CA THR A 600 35.23 -4.73 -15.96
C THR A 600 34.76 -3.36 -15.46
N ASP A 601 33.59 -2.89 -15.89
CA ASP A 601 33.04 -1.60 -15.47
C ASP A 601 32.26 -1.75 -14.15
N PHE A 602 31.35 -2.73 -14.06
CA PHE A 602 30.46 -2.89 -12.90
C PHE A 602 30.34 -4.34 -12.35
N GLY A 603 30.99 -5.33 -12.96
CA GLY A 603 31.00 -6.69 -12.46
C GLY A 603 29.67 -7.45 -12.60
N LYS A 604 28.91 -7.20 -13.67
CA LYS A 604 27.80 -8.07 -14.08
C LYS A 604 28.28 -9.51 -14.26
N ALA A 605 27.45 -10.47 -13.85
CA ALA A 605 27.81 -11.89 -13.93
C ALA A 605 28.11 -12.31 -15.38
N PRO A 606 29.22 -13.03 -15.68
CA PRO A 606 29.59 -13.40 -17.05
C PRO A 606 28.52 -14.16 -17.83
N GLU A 607 27.73 -14.99 -17.15
CA GLU A 607 26.61 -15.74 -17.74
C GLU A 607 25.41 -14.88 -18.13
N LEU A 608 25.39 -13.61 -17.71
CA LEU A 608 24.38 -12.61 -18.05
C LEU A 608 24.94 -11.55 -19.02
N LEU A 609 26.17 -11.73 -19.53
CA LEU A 609 26.72 -10.89 -20.59
C LEU A 609 26.20 -11.38 -21.94
N ASP A 610 25.45 -10.52 -22.62
CA ASP A 610 24.91 -10.78 -23.94
C ASP A 610 24.91 -9.48 -24.75
N ALA A 611 25.21 -9.57 -26.04
CA ALA A 611 25.43 -8.40 -26.87
C ALA A 611 24.09 -7.76 -27.27
N ILE A 612 24.09 -6.43 -27.40
CA ILE A 612 22.97 -5.68 -27.95
C ILE A 612 23.39 -5.25 -29.36
N ASP A 613 23.27 -6.15 -30.33
CA ASP A 613 23.75 -5.94 -31.71
C ASP A 613 22.82 -6.47 -32.83
N GLU A 614 21.79 -7.27 -32.50
CA GLU A 614 20.79 -7.75 -33.45
C GLU A 614 19.45 -7.00 -33.35
N GLY A 615 19.18 -6.12 -34.32
CA GLY A 615 17.93 -5.37 -34.39
C GLY A 615 16.71 -6.20 -34.84
N PRO A 616 15.48 -5.70 -34.62
CA PRO A 616 15.19 -4.38 -34.04
C PRO A 616 15.46 -4.32 -32.54
N PHE A 617 15.70 -3.11 -32.04
CA PHE A 617 16.03 -2.83 -30.66
C PHE A 617 14.85 -2.22 -29.92
N TYR A 618 14.85 -2.41 -28.59
CA TYR A 618 13.80 -1.97 -27.69
C TYR A 618 14.36 -1.19 -26.52
N ILE A 619 13.61 -0.19 -26.06
CA ILE A 619 13.94 0.56 -24.84
C ILE A 619 12.68 0.74 -24.01
N ALA A 620 12.76 0.46 -22.72
CA ALA A 620 11.67 0.66 -21.76
C ALA A 620 12.11 1.61 -20.65
N HIS A 621 11.31 2.63 -20.35
CA HIS A 621 11.48 3.45 -19.16
C HIS A 621 11.01 2.65 -17.95
N LEU A 622 11.86 2.53 -16.94
CA LEU A 622 11.59 1.81 -15.71
C LEU A 622 11.55 2.79 -14.54
N TYR A 623 10.44 2.82 -13.85
CA TYR A 623 10.22 3.65 -12.67
C TYR A 623 10.63 2.87 -11.43
N ASP A 624 11.28 3.54 -10.49
CA ASP A 624 11.44 3.00 -9.15
C ASP A 624 10.11 3.09 -8.39
N ALA A 625 9.82 2.06 -7.60
CA ALA A 625 8.57 1.99 -6.84
C ALA A 625 8.82 1.67 -5.37
N THR A 626 8.32 2.56 -4.50
CA THR A 626 8.52 2.48 -3.06
C THR A 626 7.53 1.56 -2.35
N ARG A 627 7.99 1.00 -1.22
CA ARG A 627 7.20 0.16 -0.32
C ARG A 627 6.88 0.85 1.00
N GLY A 628 7.07 2.16 1.06
CA GLY A 628 6.88 2.97 2.25
C GLY A 628 8.11 3.81 2.57
N ASN A 629 7.94 4.79 3.45
CA ASN A 629 9.05 5.64 3.93
C ASN A 629 9.52 5.14 5.30
N TYR A 630 10.82 5.12 5.52
CA TYR A 630 11.43 4.76 6.79
C TYR A 630 12.18 5.96 7.40
N GLY A 631 12.56 5.85 8.67
CA GLY A 631 12.89 7.00 9.50
C GLY A 631 11.85 7.09 10.61
N GLY A 632 10.81 7.87 10.35
CA GLY A 632 9.64 8.03 11.21
C GLY A 632 9.88 8.90 12.44
N ILE A 633 9.15 8.63 13.52
CA ILE A 633 9.18 9.36 14.79
C ILE A 633 10.28 8.89 15.73
N ALA A 634 10.70 9.78 16.61
CA ALA A 634 11.67 9.48 17.65
C ALA A 634 11.09 8.65 18.80
N THR A 635 11.79 7.58 19.11
CA THR A 635 11.56 6.74 20.29
C THR A 635 12.87 6.57 21.05
N ASP A 636 12.88 5.92 22.21
CA ASP A 636 14.08 5.28 22.76
C ASP A 636 14.13 3.79 22.41
N LYS A 637 15.13 3.06 22.93
CA LYS A 637 15.31 1.63 22.62
C LYS A 637 14.20 0.71 23.15
N GLN A 638 13.37 1.19 24.09
CA GLN A 638 12.18 0.48 24.58
C GLN A 638 10.93 0.82 23.75
N GLY A 639 11.03 1.71 22.77
CA GLY A 639 9.89 2.15 21.98
C GLY A 639 9.02 3.18 22.69
N ARG A 640 9.49 3.84 23.77
CA ARG A 640 8.79 5.01 24.34
C ARG A 640 8.99 6.19 23.40
N VAL A 641 7.93 6.91 23.06
CA VAL A 641 8.05 8.14 22.25
C VAL A 641 8.75 9.21 23.09
N ILE A 642 9.70 9.94 22.50
CA ILE A 642 10.52 10.92 23.21
C ILE A 642 10.40 12.34 22.64
N THR A 643 10.59 13.34 23.49
CA THR A 643 10.75 14.74 23.09
C THR A 643 12.15 14.99 22.51
N LYS A 644 12.38 16.19 21.96
CA LYS A 644 13.72 16.59 21.47
C LYS A 644 14.78 16.64 22.57
N GLU A 645 14.37 16.81 23.83
CA GLU A 645 15.23 16.78 25.00
C GLU A 645 15.59 15.34 25.43
N GLY A 646 14.96 14.33 24.83
CA GLY A 646 15.18 12.91 25.12
C GLY A 646 14.33 12.37 26.27
N GLU A 647 13.36 13.13 26.75
CA GLU A 647 12.43 12.71 27.80
C GLU A 647 11.29 11.88 27.20
N ALA A 648 10.92 10.79 27.87
CA ALA A 648 9.79 9.96 27.43
C ALA A 648 8.45 10.67 27.67
N ILE A 649 7.55 10.60 26.69
CA ILE A 649 6.16 11.03 26.83
C ILE A 649 5.40 9.91 27.56
N PRO A 650 4.93 10.13 28.81
CA PRO A 650 4.32 9.07 29.58
C PRO A 650 3.05 8.53 28.91
N GLY A 651 2.90 7.20 28.89
CA GLY A 651 1.77 6.53 28.27
C GLY A 651 1.83 6.37 26.75
N LEU A 652 2.85 6.90 26.07
CA LEU A 652 2.96 6.84 24.60
C LEU A 652 4.16 6.01 24.13
N PHE A 653 3.87 5.00 23.31
CA PHE A 653 4.84 4.06 22.76
C PHE A 653 4.66 3.94 21.25
N ALA A 654 5.69 3.48 20.55
CA ALA A 654 5.60 3.21 19.12
C ALA A 654 6.55 2.09 18.69
N GLY A 655 6.14 1.35 17.65
CA GLY A 655 6.89 0.23 17.13
C GLY A 655 6.64 -0.04 15.65
N GLY A 656 7.69 -0.48 14.95
CA GLY A 656 7.68 -0.79 13.53
C GLY A 656 8.22 0.33 12.66
N ILE A 657 7.76 0.42 11.42
CA ILE A 657 8.32 1.37 10.43
C ILE A 657 8.15 2.82 10.86
N ILE A 658 7.07 3.15 11.58
CA ILE A 658 6.84 4.45 12.19
C ILE A 658 8.01 4.94 13.05
N SER A 659 8.89 4.08 13.56
CA SER A 659 10.04 4.48 14.41
C SER A 659 11.35 3.76 14.02
N SER A 660 11.54 3.53 12.72
CA SER A 660 12.57 2.62 12.18
C SER A 660 13.94 3.26 11.92
N GLY A 661 14.04 4.59 11.91
CA GLY A 661 15.23 5.34 11.50
C GLY A 661 16.55 4.86 12.11
N PRO A 662 16.65 4.66 13.44
CA PRO A 662 17.90 4.27 14.08
C PRO A 662 18.41 2.86 13.72
N TYR A 663 17.59 2.04 13.07
CA TYR A 663 17.90 0.64 12.76
C TYR A 663 18.30 0.43 11.31
N ILE A 664 18.00 1.37 10.41
CA ILE A 664 18.22 1.24 8.97
C ILE A 664 19.25 2.29 8.58
N GLY A 665 20.25 1.93 7.77
CA GLY A 665 21.28 2.88 7.31
C GLY A 665 20.73 3.90 6.30
N ASP A 666 21.62 4.39 5.43
CA ASP A 666 21.26 5.36 4.37
C ASP A 666 20.26 4.79 3.35
N PHE A 667 20.07 3.47 3.34
CA PHE A 667 19.07 2.80 2.53
C PHE A 667 18.51 1.55 3.20
N TYR A 668 17.35 1.09 2.72
CA TYR A 668 16.76 -0.18 3.11
C TYR A 668 17.40 -1.37 2.36
N PRO A 669 18.12 -2.31 3.03
CA PRO A 669 18.86 -3.37 2.35
C PRO A 669 18.10 -4.71 2.25
N GLY A 670 16.79 -4.70 2.46
CA GLY A 670 15.95 -5.89 2.53
C GLY A 670 16.05 -6.64 3.87
N ARG A 671 14.97 -7.36 4.24
CA ARG A 671 14.81 -8.19 5.46
C ARG A 671 14.74 -7.43 6.79
N GLN A 672 15.35 -6.25 6.87
CA GLN A 672 15.37 -5.46 8.09
C GLN A 672 14.01 -4.81 8.42
N ALA A 673 13.17 -4.47 7.44
CA ALA A 673 11.86 -3.85 7.71
C ALA A 673 10.94 -4.80 8.49
N ILE A 674 10.89 -6.07 8.09
CA ILE A 674 10.13 -7.11 8.81
C ILE A 674 10.79 -7.41 10.16
N ALA A 675 12.12 -7.46 10.23
CA ALA A 675 12.82 -7.61 11.50
C ALA A 675 12.48 -6.47 12.47
N VAL A 676 12.60 -5.21 12.06
CA VAL A 676 12.23 -4.03 12.85
C VAL A 676 10.76 -4.10 13.25
N ALA A 677 9.83 -4.42 12.35
CA ALA A 677 8.41 -4.55 12.68
C ALA A 677 8.13 -5.60 13.76
N VAL A 678 8.73 -6.80 13.64
CA VAL A 678 8.58 -7.88 14.64
C VAL A 678 9.12 -7.45 16.00
N HIS A 679 10.36 -6.98 16.03
CA HIS A 679 11.05 -6.74 17.29
C HIS A 679 10.57 -5.45 17.97
N MET A 680 10.37 -4.36 17.22
CA MET A 680 9.85 -3.12 17.81
C MET A 680 8.37 -3.24 18.18
N GLY A 681 7.58 -4.05 17.48
CA GLY A 681 6.23 -4.40 17.91
C GLY A 681 6.26 -5.09 19.28
N PHE A 682 7.09 -6.13 19.43
CA PHE A 682 7.30 -6.80 20.70
C PHE A 682 7.79 -5.85 21.82
N LEU A 683 8.85 -5.07 21.58
CA LEU A 683 9.44 -4.18 22.59
C LEU A 683 8.49 -3.07 23.04
N SER A 684 7.75 -2.47 22.11
CA SER A 684 6.77 -1.42 22.44
C SER A 684 5.55 -1.99 23.16
N GLY A 685 5.07 -3.18 22.76
CA GLY A 685 4.00 -3.89 23.46
C GLY A 685 4.38 -4.27 24.90
N GLU A 686 5.60 -4.79 25.07
CA GLU A 686 6.13 -5.13 26.39
C GLU A 686 6.21 -3.90 27.30
N SER A 687 6.77 -2.81 26.78
CA SER A 687 6.98 -1.58 27.55
C SER A 687 5.66 -0.88 27.89
N ALA A 688 4.70 -0.88 26.97
CA ALA A 688 3.35 -0.40 27.22
C ALA A 688 2.63 -1.24 28.29
N ALA A 689 2.81 -2.55 28.25
CA ALA A 689 2.23 -3.45 29.23
C ALA A 689 2.84 -3.26 30.63
N ASP A 690 4.17 -3.12 30.72
CA ASP A 690 4.84 -2.86 32.00
C ASP A 690 4.42 -1.51 32.59
N TYR A 691 4.24 -0.49 31.74
CA TYR A 691 3.70 0.81 32.16
C TYR A 691 2.26 0.66 32.69
N ALA A 692 1.37 0.00 31.96
CA ALA A 692 -0.02 -0.20 32.36
C ALA A 692 -0.17 -1.03 33.65
N LEU A 693 0.76 -1.97 33.91
CA LEU A 693 0.82 -2.74 35.15
C LEU A 693 1.30 -1.91 36.33
N ALA A 694 2.22 -0.95 36.11
CA ALA A 694 2.69 -0.05 37.16
C ALA A 694 1.61 0.97 37.59
N GLU A 695 0.72 1.33 36.66
CA GLU A 695 -0.44 2.21 36.90
C GLU A 695 -1.67 1.48 37.47
N LYS A 696 -1.61 0.15 37.63
CA LYS A 696 -2.70 -0.69 38.17
C LYS A 696 -2.56 -0.90 39.68
#